data_AF-A0A2R6IWB9-F1
#
_entry.id   AF-A0A2R6IWB9-F1
#
_cell.length_a   1.000
_cell.length_b   1.000
_cell.length_c   1.000
_cell.angle_alpha   90.00
_cell.angle_beta   90.00
_cell.angle_gamma   90.00
#
_symmetry.space_group_name_H-M   'P 1'
#
loop_
_entity.id
_entity.type
_entity.pdbx_description
1 polymer ?
#
loop_
_entity_poly.entity_id
_entity_poly.type
_entity_poly.pdbx_seq_one_letter_code
_entity_poly.pdbx_strand_id
1 'polypeptide(L)'
;MTPNRRQVLATGAAALAGGLAGCGAQGETRPNATDGAETDGDDATATDDGADATASVGVEAAVAAEWNAMRARVWDAYALGVAGDPDAGAAVAQSVFARFEQSSGEHGAHETLESTDEAAYEEFEEALGELRTEGLAEGDLDRAREEAVIADERLASAQRALVGDALADALDAQLFGAAAADAGMLAAAGGVEGATAVAEDVLARFEDAPARRALEEADAEAYEAFEGALAAAAGASDAGTVSEEATTALEAALAGSYAVAGVEHAAGAGHMAALQARGWDAAALAGAGGPSIDYAHAASLTLYRARAYDARWLAARGETDAAATMAGDVFAHFEGAKAHEALEEADAEAYEAFEAGLSDLRAAIESGDADGVDEAVAAVDGSLVTGVEALAGGDAALLEAGFFRARFGDAVELYEQGHNDTAASLARSLFERFEANELDLHESIEETSEELYADFEEEHLSGLITAFEDADDDGVDTHYEGVQSALLSFEERAGSAATVSGAEGAYMAARGFDAAALDALGDDGRARSIAQDAFEHFEAGAGGFHEAVEEADEEVYEAFEAALGAIATAAGNGEDVYPKSTAFNGEALSAVYAVVEAGGGSGGNATAAASVLRSTFAHFEEARVHELIEEADHTAYETFEAQLEAAVTTATEGGDVAAAVDTYADATLWAQFALVDGVEELPISLRLPGAGDGSGDGEGDSGGESDLSGGPNVVEGVPEDADYVVDMAAVAFEPEELTVSAGDTVAFAHRAGEAHNVVAYGDDIPSDAEYWSSGGFDSESAAREGWENGEGAVRSGQSYVRTFEATGEHGYCCVPHEAAGMVGTVIVE
;
A
#
# COMPACT_ATOMS: atom_id res chain seq x y z
N MET A 1 -31.41 6.88 -34.04
CA MET A 1 -31.78 5.45 -34.01
C MET A 1 -30.98 4.68 -35.05
N THR A 2 -29.81 4.24 -34.64
CA THR A 2 -28.89 3.37 -35.39
C THR A 2 -28.42 2.30 -34.38
N PRO A 3 -28.37 0.99 -34.69
CA PRO A 3 -28.16 -0.03 -33.66
C PRO A 3 -26.72 -0.11 -33.12
N ASN A 4 -26.59 -0.56 -31.86
CA ASN A 4 -25.35 -0.73 -31.09
C ASN A 4 -24.42 -1.83 -31.68
N ARG A 5 -23.10 -1.73 -31.42
CA ARG A 5 -22.04 -2.66 -31.83
C ARG A 5 -22.08 -4.06 -31.18
N ARG A 6 -22.74 -4.27 -30.02
CA ARG A 6 -22.79 -5.54 -29.23
C ARG A 6 -23.41 -6.79 -29.94
N GLN A 7 -23.25 -7.00 -31.25
CA GLN A 7 -23.77 -8.16 -32.02
C GLN A 7 -22.86 -8.70 -33.15
N VAL A 8 -21.54 -8.50 -33.13
CA VAL A 8 -20.63 -9.10 -34.15
C VAL A 8 -19.37 -9.72 -33.52
N LEU A 9 -19.51 -10.93 -32.96
CA LEU A 9 -18.61 -12.08 -33.24
C LEU A 9 -18.96 -13.43 -32.57
N ALA A 10 -20.05 -13.55 -31.80
CA ALA A 10 -20.52 -14.85 -31.32
C ALA A 10 -21.26 -15.67 -32.42
N THR A 11 -20.62 -16.71 -32.98
CA THR A 11 -21.18 -18.02 -33.46
C THR A 11 -20.23 -18.67 -34.48
N GLY A 12 -19.42 -19.64 -34.05
CA GLY A 12 -18.52 -20.42 -34.92
C GLY A 12 -18.52 -21.94 -34.71
N ALA A 13 -19.24 -22.45 -33.69
CA ALA A 13 -19.10 -23.83 -33.24
C ALA A 13 -20.06 -24.83 -33.94
N ALA A 14 -19.50 -25.93 -34.49
CA ALA A 14 -19.95 -27.34 -34.33
C ALA A 14 -19.57 -28.25 -35.51
N ALA A 15 -19.28 -29.56 -35.37
CA ALA A 15 -18.82 -30.37 -34.23
C ALA A 15 -18.49 -31.83 -34.69
N LEU A 16 -17.92 -32.62 -33.77
CA LEU A 16 -17.97 -34.10 -33.63
C LEU A 16 -17.03 -35.05 -34.43
N ALA A 17 -16.51 -36.03 -33.66
CA ALA A 17 -15.92 -37.34 -34.01
C ALA A 17 -14.57 -37.35 -34.78
N GLY A 18 -13.44 -37.86 -34.25
CA GLY A 18 -13.14 -38.46 -32.93
C GLY A 18 -12.92 -39.98 -32.97
N GLY A 19 -11.82 -40.47 -32.35
CA GLY A 19 -11.61 -41.91 -32.08
C GLY A 19 -10.17 -42.45 -32.07
N LEU A 20 -9.61 -42.63 -30.86
CA LEU A 20 -8.76 -43.74 -30.42
C LEU A 20 -7.45 -44.13 -31.17
N ALA A 21 -6.33 -43.89 -30.50
CA ALA A 21 -5.21 -44.83 -30.21
C ALA A 21 -4.55 -45.68 -31.32
N GLY A 22 -3.20 -45.64 -31.39
CA GLY A 22 -2.43 -46.62 -32.17
C GLY A 22 -0.90 -46.46 -32.11
N CYS A 23 -0.21 -47.35 -31.39
CA CYS A 23 1.24 -47.35 -31.22
C CYS A 23 2.06 -47.58 -32.52
N GLY A 24 2.90 -46.61 -32.89
CA GLY A 24 4.34 -46.79 -33.18
C GLY A 24 4.85 -47.67 -34.35
N ALA A 25 6.20 -47.71 -34.40
CA ALA A 25 7.08 -48.59 -35.16
C ALA A 25 7.42 -48.30 -36.67
N GLN A 26 8.68 -47.86 -36.84
CA GLN A 26 9.69 -48.40 -37.80
C GLN A 26 9.62 -48.10 -39.31
N GLY A 27 10.70 -47.44 -39.79
CA GLY A 27 11.36 -47.71 -41.08
C GLY A 27 10.85 -46.93 -42.30
N GLU A 28 11.63 -46.73 -43.36
CA GLU A 28 13.07 -47.02 -43.57
C GLU A 28 13.63 -46.12 -44.71
N THR A 29 14.90 -45.70 -44.60
CA THR A 29 15.83 -45.28 -45.69
C THR A 29 15.36 -44.40 -46.87
N ARG A 30 15.92 -43.16 -46.96
CA ARG A 30 17.03 -42.73 -47.87
C ARG A 30 17.19 -43.40 -49.28
N PRO A 31 17.90 -42.77 -50.27
CA PRO A 31 18.36 -41.37 -50.41
C PRO A 31 18.31 -40.80 -51.88
N ASN A 32 18.67 -39.51 -52.04
CA ASN A 32 19.68 -38.99 -52.99
C ASN A 32 19.96 -37.50 -52.63
N ALA A 33 21.18 -36.95 -52.56
CA ALA A 33 22.41 -37.07 -53.38
C ALA A 33 22.34 -36.35 -54.74
N THR A 34 23.29 -35.50 -55.15
CA THR A 34 24.56 -35.03 -54.52
C THR A 34 25.05 -33.73 -55.19
N ASP A 35 26.09 -33.12 -54.58
CA ASP A 35 27.13 -32.21 -55.11
C ASP A 35 27.18 -30.89 -54.29
N GLY A 36 28.30 -30.41 -53.72
CA GLY A 36 29.71 -30.84 -53.77
C GLY A 36 30.61 -29.74 -54.36
N ALA A 37 31.86 -29.50 -53.91
CA ALA A 37 32.64 -30.07 -52.80
C ALA A 37 33.94 -29.24 -52.57
N GLU A 38 34.84 -29.75 -51.68
CA GLU A 38 36.26 -29.39 -51.49
C GLU A 38 36.59 -28.03 -50.83
N THR A 39 37.61 -27.83 -49.96
CA THR A 39 38.24 -28.54 -48.81
C THR A 39 38.98 -27.44 -47.96
N ASP A 40 39.63 -27.56 -46.79
CA ASP A 40 40.02 -28.58 -45.75
C ASP A 40 39.89 -27.85 -44.37
N GLY A 41 39.98 -28.41 -43.14
CA GLY A 41 40.25 -29.78 -42.66
C GLY A 41 41.44 -29.85 -41.67
N ASP A 42 41.21 -30.15 -40.38
CA ASP A 42 42.21 -30.75 -39.47
C ASP A 42 41.53 -31.53 -38.30
N ASP A 43 42.27 -32.40 -37.62
CA ASP A 43 41.73 -33.50 -36.77
C ASP A 43 42.20 -33.40 -35.30
N ALA A 44 41.25 -33.40 -34.35
CA ALA A 44 41.51 -33.35 -32.91
C ALA A 44 40.62 -34.37 -32.17
N THR A 45 41.25 -35.43 -31.66
CA THR A 45 40.59 -36.56 -30.98
C THR A 45 39.92 -36.14 -29.67
N ALA A 46 38.68 -36.56 -29.46
CA ALA A 46 38.00 -36.43 -28.17
C ALA A 46 38.75 -37.19 -27.05
N THR A 47 38.94 -36.52 -25.91
CA THR A 47 39.24 -37.15 -24.62
C THR A 47 37.93 -37.27 -23.84
N ASP A 48 37.53 -38.50 -23.59
CA ASP A 48 36.45 -38.89 -22.68
C ASP A 48 36.98 -38.79 -21.24
N ASP A 49 36.98 -37.57 -20.70
CA ASP A 49 37.28 -37.27 -19.30
C ASP A 49 35.98 -36.91 -18.58
N GLY A 50 35.23 -37.93 -18.18
CA GLY A 50 34.10 -37.79 -17.28
C GLY A 50 34.59 -37.37 -15.89
N ALA A 51 34.53 -36.07 -15.61
CA ALA A 51 34.66 -35.46 -14.30
C ALA A 51 33.32 -34.82 -13.91
N ASP A 52 33.04 -34.70 -12.61
CA ASP A 52 31.78 -34.17 -12.11
C ASP A 52 31.51 -32.76 -12.63
N ALA A 53 30.43 -32.61 -13.40
CA ALA A 53 29.76 -31.34 -13.59
C ALA A 53 28.82 -31.12 -12.40
N THR A 54 29.41 -30.88 -11.21
CA THR A 54 28.73 -30.07 -10.19
C THR A 54 28.47 -28.72 -10.83
N ALA A 55 27.20 -28.38 -11.07
CA ALA A 55 26.85 -27.11 -11.68
C ALA A 55 27.32 -25.98 -10.76
N SER A 56 28.22 -25.14 -11.25
CA SER A 56 28.41 -23.81 -10.71
C SER A 56 27.15 -23.04 -11.04
N VAL A 57 26.24 -22.93 -10.07
CA VAL A 57 25.11 -22.01 -10.17
C VAL A 57 25.69 -20.59 -10.12
N GLY A 58 25.35 -19.78 -11.12
CA GLY A 58 25.76 -18.38 -11.22
C GLY A 58 24.60 -17.44 -10.99
N VAL A 59 24.75 -16.24 -11.54
CA VAL A 59 23.79 -15.12 -11.49
C VAL A 59 22.37 -15.53 -11.91
N GLU A 60 22.25 -16.54 -12.79
CA GLU A 60 20.97 -17.09 -13.24
C GLU A 60 20.04 -17.52 -12.09
N ALA A 61 20.57 -17.93 -10.93
CA ALA A 61 19.74 -18.28 -9.77
C ALA A 61 19.29 -17.07 -8.95
N ALA A 62 20.02 -15.96 -8.95
CA ALA A 62 19.56 -14.72 -8.33
C ALA A 62 18.44 -14.08 -9.16
N VAL A 63 18.56 -14.09 -10.50
CA VAL A 63 17.47 -13.65 -11.38
C VAL A 63 16.23 -14.55 -11.25
N ALA A 64 16.44 -15.88 -11.15
CA ALA A 64 15.36 -16.82 -10.87
C ALA A 64 14.69 -16.59 -9.50
N ALA A 65 15.42 -16.03 -8.52
CA ALA A 65 14.90 -15.68 -7.20
C ALA A 65 14.10 -14.37 -7.22
N GLU A 66 14.57 -13.28 -7.85
CA GLU A 66 13.79 -12.05 -8.04
C GLU A 66 12.49 -12.33 -8.81
N TRP A 67 12.52 -13.18 -9.85
CA TRP A 67 11.30 -13.67 -10.50
C TRP A 67 10.37 -14.41 -9.54
N ASN A 68 10.91 -15.10 -8.53
CA ASN A 68 10.09 -15.80 -7.53
C ASN A 68 9.41 -14.83 -6.55
N ALA A 69 10.08 -13.73 -6.19
CA ALA A 69 9.48 -12.64 -5.42
C ALA A 69 8.40 -11.92 -6.25
N MET A 70 8.63 -11.71 -7.55
CA MET A 70 7.62 -11.16 -8.47
C MET A 70 6.42 -12.09 -8.64
N ARG A 71 6.63 -13.42 -8.68
CA ARG A 71 5.55 -14.42 -8.66
C ARG A 71 4.75 -14.40 -7.36
N ALA A 72 5.40 -14.19 -6.21
CA ALA A 72 4.70 -13.99 -4.95
C ALA A 72 3.80 -12.75 -5.06
N ARG A 73 4.36 -11.60 -5.46
CA ARG A 73 3.65 -10.32 -5.54
C ARG A 73 2.45 -10.28 -6.50
N VAL A 74 2.39 -11.20 -7.48
CA VAL A 74 1.18 -11.46 -8.30
C VAL A 74 0.06 -12.13 -7.49
N TRP A 75 0.41 -13.06 -6.60
CA TRP A 75 -0.51 -13.70 -5.67
C TRP A 75 -0.96 -12.75 -4.54
N ASP A 76 -0.09 -11.86 -4.01
CA ASP A 76 -0.52 -10.83 -3.04
C ASP A 76 -1.68 -9.98 -3.60
N ALA A 77 -1.54 -9.53 -4.87
CA ALA A 77 -2.54 -8.73 -5.57
C ALA A 77 -3.90 -9.44 -5.66
N TYR A 78 -3.88 -10.75 -5.95
CA TYR A 78 -5.09 -11.57 -5.95
C TYR A 78 -5.63 -11.84 -4.53
N ALA A 79 -4.76 -12.04 -3.55
CA ALA A 79 -5.12 -12.29 -2.15
C ALA A 79 -5.86 -11.09 -1.53
N LEU A 80 -5.43 -9.86 -1.83
CA LEU A 80 -6.12 -8.62 -1.45
C LEU A 80 -7.54 -8.55 -2.06
N GLY A 81 -7.68 -8.86 -3.34
CA GLY A 81 -9.00 -8.98 -3.98
C GLY A 81 -9.90 -10.03 -3.32
N VAL A 82 -9.36 -11.19 -2.95
CA VAL A 82 -10.08 -12.25 -2.19
C VAL A 82 -10.46 -11.80 -0.77
N ALA A 83 -9.68 -10.89 -0.17
CA ALA A 83 -9.99 -10.29 1.12
C ALA A 83 -11.08 -9.20 1.07
N GLY A 84 -11.43 -8.73 -0.13
CA GLY A 84 -12.37 -7.63 -0.34
C GLY A 84 -11.73 -6.26 -0.49
N ASP A 85 -10.41 -6.18 -0.72
CA ASP A 85 -9.69 -4.96 -1.09
C ASP A 85 -9.12 -5.09 -2.52
N PRO A 86 -9.97 -5.01 -3.56
CA PRO A 86 -9.55 -5.15 -4.95
C PRO A 86 -8.67 -3.98 -5.40
N ASP A 87 -8.84 -2.79 -4.84
CA ASP A 87 -8.11 -1.58 -5.24
C ASP A 87 -6.66 -1.60 -4.72
N ALA A 88 -6.42 -2.04 -3.48
CA ALA A 88 -5.06 -2.35 -3.03
C ALA A 88 -4.44 -3.47 -3.88
N GLY A 89 -5.22 -4.49 -4.26
CA GLY A 89 -4.78 -5.52 -5.21
C GLY A 89 -4.35 -4.95 -6.56
N ALA A 90 -5.16 -4.05 -7.14
CA ALA A 90 -4.89 -3.40 -8.42
C ALA A 90 -3.63 -2.51 -8.36
N ALA A 91 -3.44 -1.79 -7.26
CA ALA A 91 -2.23 -1.01 -6.99
C ALA A 91 -0.98 -1.91 -6.84
N VAL A 92 -1.09 -3.06 -6.18
CA VAL A 92 0.00 -4.05 -6.10
C VAL A 92 0.33 -4.61 -7.49
N ALA A 93 -0.67 -4.98 -8.31
CA ALA A 93 -0.43 -5.45 -9.68
C ALA A 93 0.29 -4.39 -10.56
N GLN A 94 -0.07 -3.12 -10.42
CA GLN A 94 0.64 -2.00 -11.06
C GLN A 94 2.08 -1.84 -10.54
N SER A 95 2.29 -2.03 -9.23
CA SER A 95 3.62 -1.99 -8.60
C SER A 95 4.53 -3.12 -9.08
N VAL A 96 3.99 -4.34 -9.30
CA VAL A 96 4.74 -5.46 -9.91
C VAL A 96 5.26 -5.07 -11.28
N PHE A 97 4.40 -4.55 -12.16
CA PHE A 97 4.82 -4.11 -13.49
C PHE A 97 5.85 -2.96 -13.42
N ALA A 98 5.60 -1.97 -12.57
CA ALA A 98 6.50 -0.82 -12.41
C ALA A 98 7.89 -1.23 -11.86
N ARG A 99 7.99 -2.23 -10.98
CA ARG A 99 9.30 -2.78 -10.54
C ARG A 99 9.93 -3.65 -11.62
N PHE A 100 9.14 -4.44 -12.35
CA PHE A 100 9.63 -5.27 -13.44
C PHE A 100 10.36 -4.43 -14.50
N GLU A 101 9.72 -3.36 -14.99
CA GLU A 101 10.30 -2.42 -15.97
C GLU A 101 11.53 -1.65 -15.46
N GLN A 102 11.70 -1.55 -14.13
CA GLN A 102 12.88 -0.92 -13.52
C GLN A 102 14.04 -1.91 -13.31
N SER A 103 13.80 -3.22 -13.33
CA SER A 103 14.80 -4.27 -13.11
C SER A 103 15.65 -4.51 -14.36
N SER A 104 16.53 -3.55 -14.66
CA SER A 104 17.24 -3.42 -15.94
C SER A 104 18.76 -3.69 -15.86
N GLY A 105 19.27 -4.45 -16.82
CA GLY A 105 20.70 -4.82 -16.96
C GLY A 105 20.91 -6.09 -17.79
N GLU A 106 22.17 -6.51 -18.03
CA GLU A 106 22.44 -7.81 -18.70
C GLU A 106 21.96 -9.01 -17.85
N HIS A 107 21.75 -8.79 -16.55
CA HIS A 107 21.12 -9.70 -15.60
C HIS A 107 19.92 -9.05 -14.87
N GLY A 108 19.25 -8.09 -15.52
CA GLY A 108 17.96 -7.56 -15.05
C GLY A 108 16.84 -8.59 -15.19
N ALA A 109 15.81 -8.51 -14.34
CA ALA A 109 14.68 -9.44 -14.42
C ALA A 109 13.89 -9.28 -15.74
N HIS A 110 13.85 -8.06 -16.30
CA HIS A 110 13.21 -7.77 -17.58
C HIS A 110 14.01 -8.35 -18.75
N GLU A 111 15.26 -7.92 -18.99
CA GLU A 111 16.02 -8.38 -20.16
C GLU A 111 16.35 -9.87 -20.10
N THR A 112 16.47 -10.47 -18.91
CA THR A 112 16.62 -11.92 -18.79
C THR A 112 15.33 -12.66 -19.22
N LEU A 113 14.15 -12.07 -19.02
CA LEU A 113 12.89 -12.69 -19.47
C LEU A 113 12.72 -12.54 -20.97
N GLU A 114 12.86 -11.32 -21.51
CA GLU A 114 12.81 -11.03 -22.96
C GLU A 114 13.79 -11.93 -23.74
N SER A 115 15.02 -12.11 -23.22
CA SER A 115 16.05 -12.93 -23.87
C SER A 115 15.93 -14.44 -23.64
N THR A 116 15.18 -14.88 -22.62
CA THR A 116 14.87 -16.30 -22.37
C THR A 116 13.67 -16.75 -23.20
N ASP A 117 12.55 -16.02 -23.13
CA ASP A 117 11.35 -16.27 -23.94
C ASP A 117 10.53 -14.96 -24.12
N GLU A 118 10.78 -14.26 -25.23
CA GLU A 118 10.06 -13.06 -25.71
C GLU A 118 8.53 -13.19 -25.61
N ALA A 119 7.98 -14.40 -25.82
CA ALA A 119 6.54 -14.64 -25.73
C ALA A 119 6.04 -14.85 -24.29
N ALA A 120 6.90 -15.30 -23.37
CA ALA A 120 6.56 -15.34 -21.94
C ALA A 120 6.58 -13.94 -21.31
N TYR A 121 7.39 -13.03 -21.84
CA TYR A 121 7.30 -11.60 -21.52
C TYR A 121 5.98 -11.00 -22.06
N GLU A 122 5.66 -11.13 -23.36
CA GLU A 122 4.43 -10.58 -23.94
C GLU A 122 3.16 -11.07 -23.19
N GLU A 123 3.07 -12.38 -22.90
CA GLU A 123 1.94 -12.97 -22.16
C GLU A 123 1.94 -12.64 -20.64
N PHE A 124 3.05 -12.13 -20.07
CA PHE A 124 3.12 -11.68 -18.68
C PHE A 124 2.71 -10.20 -18.52
N GLU A 125 3.13 -9.34 -19.46
CA GLU A 125 2.66 -7.95 -19.55
C GLU A 125 1.14 -7.89 -19.79
N GLU A 126 0.61 -8.71 -20.72
CA GLU A 126 -0.83 -8.81 -20.98
C GLU A 126 -1.59 -9.26 -19.71
N ALA A 127 -1.11 -10.30 -19.02
CA ALA A 127 -1.75 -10.82 -17.82
C ALA A 127 -1.72 -9.86 -16.61
N LEU A 128 -0.61 -9.13 -16.38
CA LEU A 128 -0.57 -8.09 -15.33
C LEU A 128 -1.53 -6.93 -15.63
N GLY A 129 -1.65 -6.55 -16.89
CA GLY A 129 -2.63 -5.57 -17.34
C GLY A 129 -4.06 -6.01 -17.03
N GLU A 130 -4.46 -7.19 -17.51
CA GLU A 130 -5.83 -7.69 -17.36
C GLU A 130 -6.16 -8.09 -15.90
N LEU A 131 -5.18 -8.58 -15.11
CA LEU A 131 -5.33 -8.78 -13.66
C LEU A 131 -5.77 -7.48 -12.96
N ARG A 132 -5.14 -6.35 -13.32
CA ARG A 132 -5.48 -5.03 -12.78
C ARG A 132 -6.84 -4.54 -13.32
N THR A 133 -7.05 -4.56 -14.64
CA THR A 133 -8.16 -3.81 -15.28
C THR A 133 -9.42 -4.63 -15.61
N GLU A 134 -9.30 -5.90 -16.03
CA GLU A 134 -10.47 -6.77 -16.27
C GLU A 134 -10.82 -7.64 -15.04
N GLY A 135 -9.85 -7.89 -14.16
CA GLY A 135 -10.03 -8.63 -12.92
C GLY A 135 -10.40 -7.73 -11.74
N LEU A 136 -9.39 -7.11 -11.12
CA LEU A 136 -9.52 -6.47 -9.82
C LEU A 136 -10.40 -5.20 -9.87
N ALA A 137 -10.13 -4.25 -10.77
CA ALA A 137 -10.90 -3.01 -10.87
C ALA A 137 -12.39 -3.19 -11.26
N GLU A 138 -12.75 -4.30 -11.91
CA GLU A 138 -14.16 -4.66 -12.23
C GLU A 138 -14.77 -5.62 -11.17
N GLY A 139 -14.01 -6.01 -10.14
CA GLY A 139 -14.44 -6.93 -9.08
C GLY A 139 -14.62 -8.39 -9.52
N ASP A 140 -14.16 -8.79 -10.71
CA ASP A 140 -14.26 -10.16 -11.22
C ASP A 140 -13.10 -11.02 -10.70
N LEU A 141 -13.29 -11.60 -9.51
CA LEU A 141 -12.31 -12.50 -8.89
C LEU A 141 -12.08 -13.81 -9.67
N ASP A 142 -13.03 -14.27 -10.49
CA ASP A 142 -12.80 -15.41 -11.39
C ASP A 142 -11.79 -15.02 -12.51
N ARG A 143 -11.90 -13.80 -13.04
CA ARG A 143 -10.98 -13.22 -14.04
C ARG A 143 -9.62 -12.88 -13.45
N ALA A 144 -9.57 -12.23 -12.27
CA ALA A 144 -8.33 -11.95 -11.55
C ALA A 144 -7.54 -13.25 -11.27
N ARG A 145 -8.23 -14.33 -10.86
CA ARG A 145 -7.60 -15.63 -10.65
C ARG A 145 -7.10 -16.29 -11.94
N GLU A 146 -7.76 -16.05 -13.08
CA GLU A 146 -7.31 -16.55 -14.38
C GLU A 146 -5.97 -15.89 -14.78
N GLU A 147 -5.86 -14.57 -14.65
CA GLU A 147 -4.66 -13.83 -15.07
C GLU A 147 -3.50 -13.96 -14.08
N ALA A 148 -3.75 -14.02 -12.77
CA ALA A 148 -2.72 -14.34 -11.78
C ALA A 148 -2.05 -15.71 -12.07
N VAL A 149 -2.82 -16.71 -12.50
CA VAL A 149 -2.29 -18.02 -12.95
C VAL A 149 -1.49 -17.90 -14.24
N ILE A 150 -1.92 -17.07 -15.21
CA ILE A 150 -1.19 -16.90 -16.49
C ILE A 150 0.18 -16.27 -16.24
N ALA A 151 0.23 -15.19 -15.45
CA ALA A 151 1.45 -14.49 -15.06
C ALA A 151 2.41 -15.40 -14.27
N ASP A 152 1.91 -16.14 -13.27
CA ASP A 152 2.68 -17.14 -12.52
C ASP A 152 3.25 -18.23 -13.46
N GLU A 153 2.43 -18.81 -14.33
CA GLU A 153 2.89 -19.82 -15.30
C GLU A 153 3.98 -19.29 -16.26
N ARG A 154 3.93 -18.01 -16.65
CA ARG A 154 4.95 -17.41 -17.55
C ARG A 154 6.31 -17.39 -16.87
N LEU A 155 6.38 -16.77 -15.68
CA LEU A 155 7.61 -16.69 -14.90
C LEU A 155 8.09 -18.07 -14.45
N ALA A 156 7.21 -18.97 -14.02
CA ALA A 156 7.55 -20.35 -13.66
C ALA A 156 8.21 -21.12 -14.83
N SER A 157 7.68 -20.96 -16.05
CA SER A 157 8.23 -21.58 -17.25
C SER A 157 9.62 -21.03 -17.61
N ALA A 158 9.81 -19.71 -17.54
CA ALA A 158 11.10 -19.07 -17.77
C ALA A 158 12.14 -19.46 -16.70
N GLN A 159 11.77 -19.39 -15.43
CA GLN A 159 12.58 -19.82 -14.28
C GLN A 159 13.06 -21.27 -14.46
N ARG A 160 12.16 -22.19 -14.79
CA ARG A 160 12.48 -23.61 -15.02
C ARG A 160 13.31 -23.84 -16.29
N ALA A 161 13.19 -23.00 -17.31
CA ALA A 161 14.06 -23.04 -18.49
C ALA A 161 15.48 -22.52 -18.19
N LEU A 162 15.60 -21.54 -17.29
CA LEU A 162 16.85 -20.89 -16.89
C LEU A 162 17.68 -21.76 -15.93
N VAL A 163 17.09 -22.20 -14.80
CA VAL A 163 17.83 -22.93 -13.74
C VAL A 163 17.56 -24.44 -13.68
N GLY A 164 16.56 -24.93 -14.41
CA GLY A 164 16.22 -26.36 -14.47
C GLY A 164 15.39 -26.87 -13.29
N ASP A 165 14.88 -28.09 -13.45
CA ASP A 165 13.81 -28.65 -12.60
C ASP A 165 14.09 -28.61 -11.09
N ALA A 166 15.30 -28.94 -10.64
CA ALA A 166 15.57 -29.10 -9.21
C ALA A 166 15.56 -27.77 -8.43
N LEU A 167 16.08 -26.68 -9.01
CA LEU A 167 16.00 -25.37 -8.36
C LEU A 167 14.62 -24.74 -8.56
N ALA A 168 13.98 -24.93 -9.73
CA ALA A 168 12.61 -24.49 -9.94
C ALA A 168 11.60 -25.18 -9.00
N ASP A 169 11.71 -26.49 -8.76
CA ASP A 169 10.89 -27.21 -7.78
C ASP A 169 11.09 -26.71 -6.34
N ALA A 170 12.27 -26.14 -6.02
CA ALA A 170 12.56 -25.54 -4.72
C ALA A 170 12.03 -24.10 -4.62
N LEU A 171 12.21 -23.29 -5.66
CA LEU A 171 11.67 -21.92 -5.76
C LEU A 171 10.13 -21.95 -5.76
N ASP A 172 9.50 -22.88 -6.49
CA ASP A 172 8.06 -23.16 -6.43
C ASP A 172 7.62 -23.49 -4.99
N ALA A 173 8.38 -24.29 -4.22
CA ALA A 173 8.06 -24.57 -2.82
C ALA A 173 8.15 -23.31 -1.94
N GLN A 174 9.18 -22.47 -2.13
CA GLN A 174 9.34 -21.21 -1.40
C GLN A 174 8.23 -20.20 -1.74
N LEU A 175 7.76 -20.19 -3.00
CA LEU A 175 6.60 -19.40 -3.43
C LEU A 175 5.31 -19.85 -2.71
N PHE A 176 5.08 -21.15 -2.58
CA PHE A 176 3.94 -21.66 -1.79
C PHE A 176 4.09 -21.36 -0.28
N GLY A 177 5.33 -21.23 0.23
CA GLY A 177 5.60 -20.71 1.57
C GLY A 177 5.23 -19.24 1.72
N ALA A 178 5.65 -18.38 0.79
CA ALA A 178 5.28 -16.97 0.75
C ALA A 178 3.75 -16.82 0.66
N ALA A 179 3.11 -17.47 -0.32
CA ALA A 179 1.66 -17.41 -0.52
C ALA A 179 0.83 -17.93 0.67
N ALA A 180 1.38 -18.83 1.49
CA ALA A 180 0.75 -19.22 2.76
C ALA A 180 0.80 -18.10 3.80
N ALA A 181 1.85 -17.27 3.76
CA ALA A 181 2.06 -16.14 4.64
C ALA A 181 1.16 -14.93 4.28
N ASP A 182 0.64 -14.84 3.05
CA ASP A 182 -0.45 -13.92 2.64
C ASP A 182 -1.69 -14.14 3.52
N ALA A 183 -2.05 -15.41 3.81
CA ALA A 183 -3.16 -15.71 4.71
C ALA A 183 -2.86 -15.19 6.13
N GLY A 184 -1.61 -15.29 6.59
CA GLY A 184 -1.16 -14.69 7.85
C GLY A 184 -1.20 -13.16 7.86
N MET A 185 -0.89 -12.52 6.72
CA MET A 185 -0.98 -11.08 6.48
C MET A 185 -2.43 -10.59 6.57
N LEU A 186 -3.34 -11.21 5.80
CA LEU A 186 -4.78 -10.90 5.82
C LEU A 186 -5.42 -11.16 7.19
N ALA A 187 -4.97 -12.21 7.89
CA ALA A 187 -5.39 -12.47 9.26
C ALA A 187 -4.94 -11.37 10.23
N ALA A 188 -3.74 -10.80 10.06
CA ALA A 188 -3.27 -9.67 10.87
C ALA A 188 -4.08 -8.38 10.64
N ALA A 189 -4.61 -8.17 9.43
CA ALA A 189 -5.63 -7.13 9.14
C ALA A 189 -7.04 -7.48 9.64
N GLY A 190 -7.23 -8.65 10.29
CA GLY A 190 -8.52 -9.12 10.81
C GLY A 190 -9.44 -9.78 9.79
N GLY A 191 -9.02 -9.89 8.53
CA GLY A 191 -9.78 -10.44 7.39
C GLY A 191 -9.90 -11.96 7.39
N VAL A 192 -10.40 -12.57 8.48
CA VAL A 192 -10.39 -14.03 8.69
C VAL A 192 -11.01 -14.83 7.55
N GLU A 193 -12.12 -14.38 6.95
CA GLU A 193 -12.78 -15.13 5.86
C GLU A 193 -11.91 -15.18 4.59
N GLY A 194 -11.40 -14.02 4.13
CA GLY A 194 -10.45 -13.95 3.02
C GLY A 194 -9.16 -14.71 3.29
N ALA A 195 -8.60 -14.57 4.51
CA ALA A 195 -7.41 -15.30 4.93
C ALA A 195 -7.59 -16.83 4.87
N THR A 196 -8.73 -17.36 5.33
CA THR A 196 -9.04 -18.80 5.20
C THR A 196 -9.23 -19.23 3.75
N ALA A 197 -9.81 -18.38 2.90
CA ALA A 197 -10.00 -18.66 1.47
C ALA A 197 -8.68 -18.68 0.69
N VAL A 198 -7.74 -17.77 1.01
CA VAL A 198 -6.38 -17.79 0.46
C VAL A 198 -5.63 -19.05 0.89
N ALA A 199 -5.71 -19.46 2.16
CA ALA A 199 -5.12 -20.72 2.62
C ALA A 199 -5.71 -21.96 1.92
N GLU A 200 -7.03 -22.00 1.66
CA GLU A 200 -7.66 -23.06 0.86
C GLU A 200 -7.14 -23.08 -0.60
N ASP A 201 -6.96 -21.91 -1.22
CA ASP A 201 -6.46 -21.80 -2.61
C ASP A 201 -4.98 -22.19 -2.75
N VAL A 202 -4.12 -21.73 -1.83
CA VAL A 202 -2.69 -22.09 -1.78
C VAL A 202 -2.53 -23.61 -1.64
N LEU A 203 -3.29 -24.24 -0.74
CA LEU A 203 -3.31 -25.69 -0.56
C LEU A 203 -3.76 -26.42 -1.84
N ALA A 204 -4.82 -25.93 -2.49
CA ALA A 204 -5.34 -26.52 -3.73
C ALA A 204 -4.35 -26.39 -4.90
N ARG A 205 -3.64 -25.27 -5.03
CA ARG A 205 -2.56 -25.10 -6.03
C ARG A 205 -1.38 -26.04 -5.73
N PHE A 206 -0.99 -26.15 -4.46
CA PHE A 206 0.10 -27.04 -4.05
C PHE A 206 -0.22 -28.53 -4.30
N GLU A 207 -1.45 -29.01 -4.11
CA GLU A 207 -1.83 -30.42 -4.34
C GLU A 207 -1.47 -30.93 -5.77
N ASP A 208 -1.63 -30.09 -6.80
CA ASP A 208 -1.33 -30.45 -8.19
C ASP A 208 0.12 -30.12 -8.63
N ALA A 209 0.84 -29.27 -7.89
CA ALA A 209 2.15 -28.73 -8.26
C ALA A 209 3.29 -29.79 -8.40
N PRO A 210 4.34 -29.50 -9.20
CA PRO A 210 5.57 -30.31 -9.23
C PRO A 210 6.28 -30.34 -7.87
N ALA A 211 6.43 -29.16 -7.25
CA ALA A 211 7.10 -28.96 -5.96
C ALA A 211 6.60 -29.90 -4.86
N ARG A 212 5.29 -30.20 -4.82
CA ARG A 212 4.69 -31.15 -3.86
C ARG A 212 5.35 -32.53 -3.88
N ARG A 213 5.73 -33.04 -5.06
CA ARG A 213 6.44 -34.32 -5.19
C ARG A 213 7.92 -34.18 -4.85
N ALA A 214 8.54 -33.07 -5.22
CA ALA A 214 9.94 -32.82 -4.90
C ALA A 214 10.16 -32.71 -3.38
N LEU A 215 9.29 -31.98 -2.68
CA LEU A 215 9.27 -31.85 -1.23
C LEU A 215 8.99 -33.21 -0.55
N GLU A 216 7.92 -33.93 -0.93
CA GLU A 216 7.60 -35.27 -0.38
C GLU A 216 8.74 -36.30 -0.57
N GLU A 217 9.49 -36.24 -1.69
CA GLU A 217 10.62 -37.14 -1.95
C GLU A 217 11.95 -36.70 -1.31
N ALA A 218 12.15 -35.40 -1.04
CA ALA A 218 13.37 -34.85 -0.46
C ALA A 218 13.31 -34.73 1.08
N ASP A 219 12.25 -34.12 1.62
CA ASP A 219 11.99 -33.97 3.04
C ASP A 219 10.49 -34.16 3.37
N ALA A 220 10.16 -35.37 3.79
CA ALA A 220 8.80 -35.75 4.17
C ALA A 220 8.34 -35.14 5.50
N GLU A 221 9.24 -34.64 6.36
CA GLU A 221 8.88 -34.00 7.64
C GLU A 221 8.50 -32.54 7.39
N ALA A 222 9.24 -31.82 6.55
CA ALA A 222 8.85 -30.52 6.01
C ALA A 222 7.54 -30.60 5.21
N TYR A 223 7.37 -31.63 4.37
CA TYR A 223 6.13 -31.85 3.62
C TYR A 223 4.91 -32.08 4.54
N GLU A 224 5.00 -32.99 5.53
CA GLU A 224 3.88 -33.26 6.46
C GLU A 224 3.55 -32.04 7.34
N ALA A 225 4.54 -31.19 7.67
CA ALA A 225 4.31 -29.92 8.35
C ALA A 225 3.59 -28.90 7.45
N PHE A 226 4.06 -28.71 6.22
CA PHE A 226 3.49 -27.75 5.26
C PHE A 226 2.03 -28.06 4.89
N GLU A 227 1.73 -29.30 4.49
CA GLU A 227 0.35 -29.74 4.18
C GLU A 227 -0.54 -29.64 5.43
N GLY A 228 -0.01 -29.97 6.61
CA GLY A 228 -0.73 -29.92 7.87
C GLY A 228 -1.12 -28.50 8.30
N ALA A 229 -0.18 -27.56 8.22
CA ALA A 229 -0.37 -26.18 8.66
C ALA A 229 -1.33 -25.41 7.72
N LEU A 230 -1.17 -25.52 6.40
CA LEU A 230 -2.15 -24.95 5.46
C LEU A 230 -3.56 -25.49 5.68
N ALA A 231 -3.72 -26.79 5.93
CA ALA A 231 -5.01 -27.40 6.22
C ALA A 231 -5.59 -26.99 7.59
N ALA A 232 -4.76 -26.51 8.53
CA ALA A 232 -5.19 -25.93 9.79
C ALA A 232 -5.59 -24.46 9.65
N ALA A 233 -4.79 -23.65 8.94
CA ALA A 233 -5.10 -22.26 8.58
C ALA A 233 -6.42 -22.16 7.81
N ALA A 234 -6.60 -22.95 6.75
CA ALA A 234 -7.85 -23.06 5.99
C ALA A 234 -9.07 -23.47 6.87
N GLY A 235 -8.84 -24.28 7.90
CA GLY A 235 -9.87 -24.77 8.82
C GLY A 235 -10.12 -23.89 10.06
N ALA A 236 -9.48 -22.73 10.15
CA ALA A 236 -9.50 -21.87 11.34
C ALA A 236 -10.83 -21.13 11.56
N SER A 237 -10.94 -20.45 12.70
CA SER A 237 -12.12 -19.63 13.06
C SER A 237 -11.78 -18.25 13.61
N ASP A 238 -10.50 -17.89 13.57
CA ASP A 238 -9.92 -16.73 14.25
C ASP A 238 -8.54 -16.43 13.65
N ALA A 239 -8.18 -15.16 13.62
CA ALA A 239 -6.95 -14.67 12.98
C ALA A 239 -5.68 -15.29 13.57
N GLY A 240 -5.60 -15.44 14.89
CA GLY A 240 -4.41 -15.96 15.58
C GLY A 240 -4.01 -17.35 15.10
N THR A 241 -4.97 -18.27 14.97
CA THR A 241 -4.72 -19.61 14.43
C THR A 241 -4.25 -19.54 12.96
N VAL A 242 -4.79 -18.64 12.15
CA VAL A 242 -4.34 -18.49 10.74
C VAL A 242 -2.91 -17.97 10.68
N SER A 243 -2.54 -16.94 11.46
CA SER A 243 -1.18 -16.40 11.47
C SER A 243 -0.14 -17.40 12.02
N GLU A 244 -0.45 -18.16 13.07
CA GLU A 244 0.44 -19.18 13.65
C GLU A 244 0.73 -20.32 12.65
N GLU A 245 -0.31 -20.85 12.00
CA GLU A 245 -0.18 -21.93 11.02
C GLU A 245 0.39 -21.42 9.66
N ALA A 246 0.13 -20.17 9.27
CA ALA A 246 0.74 -19.54 8.09
C ALA A 246 2.26 -19.39 8.23
N THR A 247 2.75 -18.92 9.39
CA THR A 247 4.19 -18.87 9.68
C THR A 247 4.80 -20.27 9.70
N THR A 248 4.12 -21.24 10.33
CA THR A 248 4.54 -22.65 10.34
C THR A 248 4.67 -23.23 8.91
N ALA A 249 3.78 -22.85 7.99
CA ALA A 249 3.87 -23.23 6.58
C ALA A 249 5.06 -22.56 5.87
N LEU A 250 5.27 -21.25 6.04
CA LEU A 250 6.42 -20.54 5.48
C LEU A 250 7.76 -21.18 5.92
N GLU A 251 7.93 -21.43 7.22
CA GLU A 251 9.10 -22.09 7.79
C GLU A 251 9.33 -23.49 7.18
N ALA A 252 8.29 -24.32 7.13
CA ALA A 252 8.39 -25.68 6.60
C ALA A 252 8.77 -25.71 5.11
N ALA A 253 8.18 -24.82 4.30
CA ALA A 253 8.50 -24.67 2.89
C ALA A 253 9.96 -24.23 2.68
N LEU A 254 10.41 -23.22 3.42
CA LEU A 254 11.78 -22.70 3.36
C LEU A 254 12.81 -23.73 3.82
N ALA A 255 12.54 -24.47 4.90
CA ALA A 255 13.43 -25.51 5.40
C ALA A 255 13.61 -26.66 4.40
N GLY A 256 12.50 -27.16 3.85
CA GLY A 256 12.51 -28.27 2.90
C GLY A 256 13.06 -27.90 1.51
N SER A 257 12.96 -26.64 1.08
CA SER A 257 13.47 -26.20 -0.24
C SER A 257 14.98 -26.45 -0.40
N TYR A 258 15.77 -26.30 0.66
CA TYR A 258 17.21 -26.60 0.67
C TYR A 258 17.51 -28.09 0.38
N ALA A 259 16.60 -29.01 0.73
CA ALA A 259 16.73 -30.42 0.40
C ALA A 259 16.38 -30.72 -1.07
N VAL A 260 15.49 -29.93 -1.65
CA VAL A 260 15.04 -30.03 -3.06
C VAL A 260 16.07 -29.45 -4.03
N ALA A 261 16.55 -28.23 -3.78
CA ALA A 261 17.38 -27.46 -4.71
C ALA A 261 18.70 -28.15 -5.11
N GLY A 262 19.28 -28.93 -4.21
CA GLY A 262 20.58 -29.60 -4.40
C GLY A 262 21.80 -28.66 -4.42
N VAL A 263 21.61 -27.34 -4.41
CA VAL A 263 22.65 -26.31 -4.28
C VAL A 263 22.22 -25.29 -3.23
N GLU A 264 23.03 -25.17 -2.18
CA GLU A 264 22.68 -24.51 -0.92
C GLU A 264 22.50 -22.99 -1.04
N HIS A 265 23.50 -22.27 -1.54
CA HIS A 265 23.38 -20.82 -1.74
C HIS A 265 22.30 -20.44 -2.77
N ALA A 266 21.96 -21.32 -3.71
CA ALA A 266 20.91 -21.08 -4.69
C ALA A 266 19.51 -21.15 -4.05
N ALA A 267 19.29 -22.08 -3.10
CA ALA A 267 18.11 -22.08 -2.24
C ALA A 267 18.12 -20.88 -1.28
N GLY A 268 19.31 -20.43 -0.86
CA GLY A 268 19.49 -19.19 -0.08
C GLY A 268 19.03 -17.94 -0.84
N ALA A 269 19.41 -17.77 -2.10
CA ALA A 269 18.91 -16.64 -2.91
C ALA A 269 17.37 -16.66 -3.01
N GLY A 270 16.77 -17.83 -3.25
CA GLY A 270 15.31 -17.99 -3.20
C GLY A 270 14.68 -17.75 -1.82
N HIS A 271 15.41 -18.03 -0.74
CA HIS A 271 14.99 -17.70 0.63
C HIS A 271 14.98 -16.18 0.84
N MET A 272 16.02 -15.45 0.39
CA MET A 272 16.04 -13.99 0.43
C MET A 272 14.88 -13.39 -0.39
N ALA A 273 14.56 -13.94 -1.56
CA ALA A 273 13.40 -13.53 -2.35
C ALA A 273 12.05 -13.78 -1.64
N ALA A 274 11.93 -14.80 -0.78
CA ALA A 274 10.75 -14.97 0.06
C ALA A 274 10.67 -13.89 1.16
N LEU A 275 11.79 -13.49 1.77
CA LEU A 275 11.83 -12.38 2.73
C LEU A 275 11.54 -11.03 2.06
N GLN A 276 11.95 -10.86 0.79
CA GLN A 276 11.63 -9.70 -0.05
C GLN A 276 10.11 -9.55 -0.23
N ALA A 277 9.43 -10.65 -0.58
CA ALA A 277 7.97 -10.69 -0.67
C ALA A 277 7.31 -10.31 0.66
N ARG A 278 7.74 -10.88 1.80
CA ARG A 278 7.26 -10.49 3.14
C ARG A 278 7.43 -9.00 3.47
N GLY A 279 8.39 -8.32 2.84
CA GLY A 279 8.48 -6.86 2.90
C GLY A 279 7.35 -6.17 2.12
N TRP A 280 7.08 -6.64 0.90
CA TRP A 280 5.97 -6.14 0.06
C TRP A 280 4.59 -6.43 0.65
N ASP A 281 4.38 -7.56 1.32
CA ASP A 281 3.19 -7.83 2.14
C ASP A 281 2.93 -6.71 3.16
N ALA A 282 3.99 -6.25 3.84
CA ALA A 282 3.90 -5.19 4.82
C ALA A 282 3.64 -3.82 4.20
N ALA A 283 4.23 -3.51 3.04
CA ALA A 283 3.90 -2.30 2.29
C ALA A 283 2.45 -2.33 1.77
N ALA A 284 1.97 -3.48 1.31
CA ALA A 284 0.58 -3.67 0.90
C ALA A 284 -0.39 -3.51 2.08
N LEU A 285 -0.09 -4.06 3.26
CA LEU A 285 -0.85 -3.84 4.50
C LEU A 285 -0.89 -2.37 4.92
N ALA A 286 0.25 -1.67 4.85
CA ALA A 286 0.32 -0.24 5.16
C ALA A 286 -0.54 0.59 4.20
N GLY A 287 -0.61 0.18 2.92
CA GLY A 287 -1.46 0.80 1.91
C GLY A 287 -2.95 0.50 2.03
N ALA A 288 -3.31 -0.74 2.39
CA ALA A 288 -4.68 -1.25 2.40
C ALA A 288 -5.59 -0.63 3.48
N GLY A 289 -6.89 -0.59 3.20
CA GLY A 289 -7.92 -0.16 4.16
C GLY A 289 -8.19 1.36 4.26
N GLY A 290 -7.72 2.16 3.29
CA GLY A 290 -8.02 3.58 3.18
C GLY A 290 -8.12 4.05 1.72
N PRO A 291 -8.69 5.23 1.44
CA PRO A 291 -8.90 5.70 0.07
C PRO A 291 -7.60 5.93 -0.70
N SER A 292 -7.63 5.68 -2.00
CA SER A 292 -6.51 5.95 -2.90
C SER A 292 -6.28 7.46 -3.09
N ILE A 293 -5.11 7.81 -3.63
CA ILE A 293 -4.80 9.19 -4.02
C ILE A 293 -5.77 9.75 -5.08
N ASP A 294 -6.36 8.86 -5.89
CA ASP A 294 -7.36 9.19 -6.91
C ASP A 294 -8.65 9.72 -6.29
N TYR A 295 -9.00 9.33 -5.06
CA TYR A 295 -10.10 9.95 -4.32
C TYR A 295 -9.85 11.45 -4.04
N ALA A 296 -8.61 11.83 -3.71
CA ALA A 296 -8.24 13.24 -3.56
C ALA A 296 -8.18 13.99 -4.91
N HIS A 297 -7.87 13.29 -6.00
CA HIS A 297 -8.02 13.81 -7.36
C HIS A 297 -9.50 14.07 -7.68
N ALA A 298 -10.39 13.11 -7.39
CA ALA A 298 -11.83 13.22 -7.57
C ALA A 298 -12.46 14.35 -6.72
N ALA A 299 -12.05 14.50 -5.45
CA ALA A 299 -12.46 15.63 -4.60
C ALA A 299 -12.10 16.99 -5.24
N SER A 300 -10.95 17.06 -5.92
CA SER A 300 -10.54 18.25 -6.70
C SER A 300 -11.48 18.51 -7.88
N LEU A 301 -11.95 17.46 -8.56
CA LEU A 301 -12.92 17.57 -9.67
C LEU A 301 -14.30 18.03 -9.19
N THR A 302 -14.77 17.52 -8.05
CA THR A 302 -16.01 17.94 -7.38
C THR A 302 -16.03 19.44 -7.06
N LEU A 303 -14.90 19.99 -6.60
CA LEU A 303 -14.74 21.44 -6.41
C LEU A 303 -14.83 22.22 -7.73
N TYR A 304 -14.29 21.70 -8.84
CA TYR A 304 -14.43 22.36 -10.15
C TYR A 304 -15.88 22.34 -10.69
N ARG A 305 -16.67 21.29 -10.38
CA ARG A 305 -18.11 21.23 -10.70
C ARG A 305 -18.86 22.38 -10.04
N ALA A 306 -18.67 22.59 -8.73
CA ALA A 306 -19.28 23.71 -8.00
C ALA A 306 -18.88 25.06 -8.63
N ARG A 307 -17.57 25.30 -8.80
CA ARG A 307 -17.03 26.55 -9.37
C ARG A 307 -17.55 26.89 -10.78
N ALA A 308 -17.92 25.89 -11.58
CA ALA A 308 -18.55 26.11 -12.89
C ALA A 308 -19.98 26.67 -12.75
N TYR A 309 -20.73 26.24 -11.73
CA TYR A 309 -22.04 26.81 -11.42
C TYR A 309 -21.95 28.23 -10.85
N ASP A 310 -20.90 28.60 -10.12
CA ASP A 310 -20.69 29.95 -9.57
C ASP A 310 -20.45 30.98 -10.69
N ALA A 311 -19.60 30.62 -11.65
CA ALA A 311 -19.39 31.42 -12.85
C ALA A 311 -20.71 31.64 -13.61
N ARG A 312 -21.54 30.60 -13.71
CA ARG A 312 -22.88 30.65 -14.32
C ARG A 312 -23.88 31.47 -13.50
N TRP A 313 -23.80 31.43 -12.17
CA TRP A 313 -24.59 32.28 -11.28
C TRP A 313 -24.25 33.75 -11.53
N LEU A 314 -22.98 34.16 -11.44
CA LEU A 314 -22.55 35.52 -11.71
C LEU A 314 -22.92 36.00 -13.13
N ALA A 315 -22.76 35.14 -14.14
CA ALA A 315 -23.17 35.44 -15.51
C ALA A 315 -24.68 35.72 -15.62
N ALA A 316 -25.52 34.92 -14.95
CA ALA A 316 -26.97 35.11 -14.90
C ALA A 316 -27.39 36.37 -14.11
N ARG A 317 -26.58 36.83 -13.15
CA ARG A 317 -26.76 38.13 -12.46
C ARG A 317 -26.29 39.33 -13.29
N GLY A 318 -25.38 39.09 -14.25
CA GLY A 318 -24.86 40.08 -15.20
C GLY A 318 -23.43 40.53 -14.94
N GLU A 319 -22.73 39.97 -13.96
CA GLU A 319 -21.33 40.27 -13.64
C GLU A 319 -20.39 39.42 -14.52
N THR A 320 -20.52 39.59 -15.85
CA THR A 320 -19.86 38.77 -16.87
C THR A 320 -18.33 38.81 -16.80
N ASP A 321 -17.75 39.93 -16.39
CA ASP A 321 -16.29 40.07 -16.27
C ASP A 321 -15.74 39.19 -15.13
N ALA A 322 -16.44 39.13 -13.99
CA ALA A 322 -16.07 38.26 -12.86
C ALA A 322 -16.34 36.79 -13.16
N ALA A 323 -17.48 36.48 -13.77
CA ALA A 323 -17.84 35.14 -14.23
C ALA A 323 -16.81 34.54 -15.22
N ALA A 324 -16.35 35.35 -16.19
CA ALA A 324 -15.36 34.91 -17.19
C ALA A 324 -13.95 34.73 -16.58
N THR A 325 -13.63 35.46 -15.50
CA THR A 325 -12.45 35.20 -14.68
C THR A 325 -12.60 33.88 -13.91
N MET A 326 -13.70 33.67 -13.17
CA MET A 326 -13.93 32.42 -12.44
C MET A 326 -13.82 31.17 -13.33
N ALA A 327 -14.49 31.15 -14.48
CA ALA A 327 -14.41 30.04 -15.43
C ALA A 327 -12.99 29.84 -16.02
N GLY A 328 -12.25 30.94 -16.27
CA GLY A 328 -10.87 30.86 -16.75
C GLY A 328 -9.88 30.37 -15.69
N ASP A 329 -10.11 30.70 -14.42
CA ASP A 329 -9.27 30.33 -13.29
C ASP A 329 -9.61 28.94 -12.73
N VAL A 330 -10.70 28.28 -13.19
CA VAL A 330 -10.87 26.82 -13.04
C VAL A 330 -9.85 26.10 -13.93
N PHE A 331 -9.83 26.44 -15.23
CA PHE A 331 -8.88 25.86 -16.20
C PHE A 331 -7.41 26.07 -15.77
N ALA A 332 -7.03 27.31 -15.44
CA ALA A 332 -5.67 27.64 -15.04
C ALA A 332 -5.24 27.07 -13.67
N HIS A 333 -6.19 26.62 -12.84
CA HIS A 333 -5.88 25.84 -11.64
C HIS A 333 -5.71 24.36 -11.98
N PHE A 334 -6.59 23.81 -12.82
CA PHE A 334 -6.51 22.43 -13.28
C PHE A 334 -5.23 22.13 -14.07
N GLU A 335 -4.76 23.03 -14.95
CA GLU A 335 -3.45 22.93 -15.65
C GLU A 335 -2.22 22.78 -14.71
N GLY A 336 -2.39 22.97 -13.39
CA GLY A 336 -1.32 22.86 -12.39
C GLY A 336 -1.66 22.00 -11.17
N ALA A 337 -2.76 21.23 -11.20
CA ALA A 337 -3.19 20.38 -10.09
C ALA A 337 -2.75 18.92 -10.29
N LYS A 338 -2.50 18.18 -9.19
CA LYS A 338 -2.19 16.72 -9.24
C LYS A 338 -3.22 15.94 -10.08
N ALA A 339 -4.50 16.30 -9.94
CA ALA A 339 -5.64 15.69 -10.64
C ALA A 339 -5.66 15.86 -12.18
N HIS A 340 -4.71 16.57 -12.79
CA HIS A 340 -4.65 16.75 -14.24
C HIS A 340 -4.27 15.46 -14.96
N GLU A 341 -3.11 14.91 -14.61
CA GLU A 341 -2.55 13.70 -15.24
C GLU A 341 -3.41 12.47 -14.90
N ALA A 342 -3.92 12.40 -13.66
CA ALA A 342 -4.85 11.34 -13.24
C ALA A 342 -6.16 11.32 -14.04
N LEU A 343 -6.77 12.47 -14.35
CA LEU A 343 -7.99 12.51 -15.18
C LEU A 343 -7.70 12.16 -16.65
N GLU A 344 -6.53 12.56 -17.19
CA GLU A 344 -6.14 12.16 -18.56
C GLU A 344 -5.86 10.64 -18.65
N GLU A 345 -5.30 10.01 -17.61
CA GLU A 345 -5.08 8.56 -17.55
C GLU A 345 -6.38 7.76 -17.31
N ALA A 346 -7.26 8.22 -16.42
CA ALA A 346 -8.50 7.53 -16.08
C ALA A 346 -9.59 7.63 -17.16
N ASP A 347 -9.87 8.84 -17.70
CA ASP A 347 -10.74 9.01 -18.87
C ASP A 347 -10.34 10.23 -19.72
N ALA A 348 -9.56 9.95 -20.76
CA ALA A 348 -9.15 10.94 -21.76
C ALA A 348 -10.32 11.55 -22.59
N GLU A 349 -11.46 10.86 -22.77
CA GLU A 349 -12.64 11.47 -23.42
C GLU A 349 -13.33 12.47 -22.46
N ALA A 350 -13.37 12.19 -21.16
CA ALA A 350 -13.84 13.11 -20.12
C ALA A 350 -12.90 14.32 -19.97
N TYR A 351 -11.58 14.12 -19.99
CA TYR A 351 -10.56 15.18 -20.02
C TYR A 351 -10.76 16.13 -21.23
N GLU A 352 -10.81 15.61 -22.47
CA GLU A 352 -10.99 16.45 -23.67
C GLU A 352 -12.33 17.21 -23.63
N ALA A 353 -13.40 16.59 -23.11
CA ALA A 353 -14.70 17.20 -22.98
C ALA A 353 -14.75 18.31 -21.90
N PHE A 354 -14.02 18.15 -20.79
CA PHE A 354 -13.89 19.13 -19.73
C PHE A 354 -13.12 20.40 -20.19
N GLU A 355 -11.97 20.26 -20.86
CA GLU A 355 -11.25 21.39 -21.46
C GLU A 355 -12.16 22.15 -22.45
N ALA A 356 -12.81 21.43 -23.35
CA ALA A 356 -13.72 22.02 -24.33
C ALA A 356 -14.90 22.75 -23.65
N GLY A 357 -15.48 22.15 -22.62
CA GLY A 357 -16.59 22.73 -21.84
C GLY A 357 -16.21 24.04 -21.15
N LEU A 358 -15.03 24.14 -20.52
CA LEU A 358 -14.55 25.38 -19.90
C LEU A 358 -14.28 26.48 -20.93
N SER A 359 -13.71 26.12 -22.08
CA SER A 359 -13.51 27.04 -23.22
C SER A 359 -14.85 27.62 -23.71
N ASP A 360 -15.84 26.76 -23.96
CA ASP A 360 -17.15 27.19 -24.45
C ASP A 360 -17.96 27.94 -23.38
N LEU A 361 -17.86 27.57 -22.10
CA LEU A 361 -18.46 28.30 -20.97
C LEU A 361 -17.96 29.74 -20.92
N ARG A 362 -16.64 29.92 -20.95
CA ARG A 362 -16.01 31.24 -20.99
C ARG A 362 -16.46 32.03 -22.22
N ALA A 363 -16.50 31.42 -23.40
CA ALA A 363 -16.93 32.07 -24.64
C ALA A 363 -18.42 32.48 -24.61
N ALA A 364 -19.29 31.69 -23.98
CA ALA A 364 -20.69 32.01 -23.78
C ALA A 364 -20.88 33.18 -22.80
N ILE A 365 -20.12 33.21 -21.69
CA ILE A 365 -20.10 34.33 -20.74
C ILE A 365 -19.61 35.62 -21.42
N GLU A 366 -18.45 35.59 -22.09
CA GLU A 366 -17.86 36.76 -22.78
C GLU A 366 -18.75 37.31 -23.92
N SER A 367 -19.65 36.49 -24.48
CA SER A 367 -20.61 36.89 -25.52
C SER A 367 -22.02 37.23 -24.99
N GLY A 368 -22.33 36.89 -23.74
CA GLY A 368 -23.65 37.07 -23.13
C GLY A 368 -24.72 36.10 -23.64
N ASP A 369 -24.31 34.89 -24.06
CA ASP A 369 -25.21 33.86 -24.59
C ASP A 369 -25.67 32.93 -23.45
N ALA A 370 -26.76 33.30 -22.77
CA ALA A 370 -27.24 32.59 -21.59
C ALA A 370 -27.67 31.13 -21.87
N ASP A 371 -28.21 30.84 -23.05
CA ASP A 371 -28.55 29.47 -23.45
C ASP A 371 -27.24 28.64 -23.60
N GLY A 372 -26.18 29.24 -24.17
CA GLY A 372 -24.86 28.62 -24.31
C GLY A 372 -24.09 28.46 -22.98
N VAL A 373 -24.32 29.34 -22.00
CA VAL A 373 -23.76 29.18 -20.65
C VAL A 373 -24.34 27.95 -19.96
N ASP A 374 -25.66 27.76 -20.05
CA ASP A 374 -26.33 26.57 -19.49
C ASP A 374 -25.91 25.28 -20.22
N GLU A 375 -25.77 25.30 -21.55
CA GLU A 375 -25.25 24.16 -22.33
C GLU A 375 -23.79 23.80 -21.95
N ALA A 376 -22.93 24.80 -21.73
CA ALA A 376 -21.52 24.57 -21.42
C ALA A 376 -21.26 24.12 -19.97
N VAL A 377 -22.01 24.62 -18.98
CA VAL A 377 -21.92 24.08 -17.61
C VAL A 377 -22.36 22.63 -17.56
N ALA A 378 -23.41 22.26 -18.27
CA ALA A 378 -23.86 20.86 -18.33
C ALA A 378 -22.81 19.93 -18.98
N ALA A 379 -22.00 20.45 -19.92
CA ALA A 379 -20.88 19.71 -20.49
C ALA A 379 -19.71 19.56 -19.49
N VAL A 380 -19.34 20.63 -18.78
CA VAL A 380 -18.30 20.61 -17.73
C VAL A 380 -18.68 19.65 -16.60
N ASP A 381 -19.88 19.81 -16.04
CA ASP A 381 -20.37 19.01 -14.92
C ASP A 381 -20.49 17.53 -15.29
N GLY A 382 -21.10 17.21 -16.45
CA GLY A 382 -21.20 15.82 -16.91
C GLY A 382 -19.86 15.15 -17.20
N SER A 383 -18.85 15.89 -17.69
CA SER A 383 -17.51 15.34 -17.90
C SER A 383 -16.79 15.09 -16.58
N LEU A 384 -16.94 15.99 -15.61
CA LEU A 384 -16.36 15.84 -14.28
C LEU A 384 -17.08 14.77 -13.44
N VAL A 385 -18.38 14.51 -13.67
CA VAL A 385 -19.08 13.36 -13.08
C VAL A 385 -18.42 12.05 -13.53
N THR A 386 -18.20 11.85 -14.84
CA THR A 386 -17.46 10.66 -15.33
C THR A 386 -16.03 10.59 -14.80
N GLY A 387 -15.35 11.73 -14.67
CA GLY A 387 -14.02 11.78 -14.04
C GLY A 387 -14.01 11.40 -12.55
N VAL A 388 -15.05 11.75 -11.79
CA VAL A 388 -15.21 11.34 -10.38
C VAL A 388 -15.59 9.87 -10.27
N GLU A 389 -16.49 9.38 -11.13
CA GLU A 389 -16.85 7.95 -11.23
C GLU A 389 -15.61 7.07 -11.46
N ALA A 390 -14.73 7.48 -12.38
CA ALA A 390 -13.52 6.74 -12.74
C ALA A 390 -12.37 6.84 -11.71
N LEU A 391 -12.35 7.84 -10.83
CA LEU A 391 -11.26 8.08 -9.86
C LEU A 391 -11.63 7.76 -8.40
N ALA A 392 -12.92 7.82 -8.04
CA ALA A 392 -13.39 7.55 -6.68
C ALA A 392 -14.16 6.23 -6.54
N GLY A 393 -14.55 5.57 -7.64
CA GLY A 393 -15.24 4.27 -7.61
C GLY A 393 -16.46 4.28 -6.69
N GLY A 394 -16.49 3.38 -5.69
CA GLY A 394 -17.57 3.30 -4.71
C GLY A 394 -17.70 4.52 -3.79
N ASP A 395 -16.61 5.22 -3.48
CA ASP A 395 -16.63 6.42 -2.62
C ASP A 395 -17.16 7.67 -3.37
N ALA A 396 -17.43 7.58 -4.68
CA ALA A 396 -17.96 8.70 -5.48
C ALA A 396 -19.26 9.30 -4.90
N ALA A 397 -20.09 8.48 -4.24
CA ALA A 397 -21.32 8.93 -3.57
C ALA A 397 -21.05 9.94 -2.44
N LEU A 398 -19.94 9.81 -1.72
CA LEU A 398 -19.55 10.72 -0.63
C LEU A 398 -19.21 12.11 -1.19
N LEU A 399 -18.51 12.15 -2.33
CA LEU A 399 -18.21 13.39 -3.04
C LEU A 399 -19.47 14.03 -3.65
N GLU A 400 -20.44 13.24 -4.11
CA GLU A 400 -21.72 13.76 -4.58
C GLU A 400 -22.58 14.33 -3.44
N ALA A 401 -22.53 13.75 -2.23
CA ALA A 401 -23.16 14.31 -1.04
C ALA A 401 -22.58 15.71 -0.72
N GLY A 402 -21.25 15.85 -0.70
CA GLY A 402 -20.56 17.13 -0.53
C GLY A 402 -20.91 18.16 -1.62
N PHE A 403 -21.03 17.73 -2.88
CA PHE A 403 -21.50 18.57 -3.99
C PHE A 403 -22.94 19.03 -3.77
N PHE A 404 -23.87 18.11 -3.48
CA PHE A 404 -25.27 18.43 -3.19
C PHE A 404 -25.37 19.46 -2.05
N ARG A 405 -24.61 19.28 -0.96
CA ARG A 405 -24.54 20.20 0.18
C ARG A 405 -24.11 21.62 -0.22
N ALA A 406 -23.14 21.77 -1.12
CA ALA A 406 -22.78 23.08 -1.66
C ALA A 406 -23.92 23.68 -2.50
N ARG A 407 -24.48 22.88 -3.42
CA ARG A 407 -25.50 23.32 -4.38
C ARG A 407 -26.87 23.63 -3.74
N PHE A 408 -27.19 23.07 -2.57
CA PHE A 408 -28.32 23.52 -1.75
C PHE A 408 -28.04 24.86 -1.05
N GLY A 409 -26.79 25.12 -0.64
CA GLY A 409 -26.35 26.42 -0.17
C GLY A 409 -26.62 27.51 -1.20
N ASP A 410 -26.29 27.29 -2.48
CA ASP A 410 -26.62 28.21 -3.58
C ASP A 410 -28.12 28.46 -3.75
N ALA A 411 -28.96 27.45 -3.51
CA ALA A 411 -30.41 27.62 -3.54
C ALA A 411 -30.88 28.57 -2.42
N VAL A 412 -30.25 28.50 -1.23
CA VAL A 412 -30.50 29.45 -0.13
C VAL A 412 -29.98 30.86 -0.48
N GLU A 413 -28.79 31.02 -1.07
CA GLU A 413 -28.29 32.35 -1.46
C GLU A 413 -29.13 32.99 -2.58
N LEU A 414 -29.73 32.18 -3.46
CA LEU A 414 -30.75 32.62 -4.42
C LEU A 414 -32.06 33.02 -3.73
N TYR A 415 -32.50 32.30 -2.69
CA TYR A 415 -33.69 32.64 -1.90
C TYR A 415 -33.53 33.97 -1.17
N GLU A 416 -32.42 34.18 -0.47
CA GLU A 416 -32.10 35.43 0.25
C GLU A 416 -32.07 36.65 -0.68
N GLN A 417 -31.59 36.48 -1.92
CA GLN A 417 -31.62 37.51 -2.96
C GLN A 417 -33.02 37.73 -3.59
N GLY A 418 -34.05 37.00 -3.14
CA GLY A 418 -35.44 37.11 -3.59
C GLY A 418 -35.75 36.39 -4.90
N HIS A 419 -34.99 35.33 -5.24
CA HIS A 419 -35.15 34.52 -6.45
C HIS A 419 -35.80 33.16 -6.15
N ASN A 420 -36.84 33.15 -5.31
CA ASN A 420 -37.66 32.00 -4.90
C ASN A 420 -37.95 30.98 -6.03
N ASP A 421 -38.49 31.45 -7.16
CA ASP A 421 -38.81 30.60 -8.33
C ASP A 421 -37.55 29.87 -8.87
N THR A 422 -36.38 30.49 -8.76
CA THR A 422 -35.08 29.94 -9.20
C THR A 422 -34.48 29.00 -8.16
N ALA A 423 -34.52 29.37 -6.87
CA ALA A 423 -34.10 28.52 -5.74
C ALA A 423 -34.86 27.18 -5.74
N ALA A 424 -36.20 27.24 -5.80
CA ALA A 424 -37.05 26.04 -5.91
C ALA A 424 -36.77 25.22 -7.18
N SER A 425 -36.31 25.85 -8.26
CA SER A 425 -35.97 25.16 -9.51
C SER A 425 -34.57 24.54 -9.50
N LEU A 426 -33.62 25.09 -8.75
CA LEU A 426 -32.35 24.43 -8.45
C LEU A 426 -32.57 23.22 -7.54
N ALA A 427 -33.31 23.38 -6.43
CA ALA A 427 -33.61 22.28 -5.52
C ALA A 427 -34.39 21.12 -6.22
N ARG A 428 -35.35 21.43 -7.10
CA ARG A 428 -36.00 20.41 -7.95
C ARG A 428 -35.03 19.75 -8.93
N SER A 429 -34.05 20.48 -9.47
CA SER A 429 -33.05 19.90 -10.36
C SER A 429 -32.04 19.00 -9.64
N LEU A 430 -31.76 19.25 -8.35
CA LEU A 430 -30.96 18.36 -7.50
C LEU A 430 -31.77 17.10 -7.15
N PHE A 431 -33.06 17.24 -6.83
CA PHE A 431 -33.95 16.09 -6.65
C PHE A 431 -34.07 15.23 -7.93
N GLU A 432 -34.18 15.84 -9.12
CA GLU A 432 -34.17 15.10 -10.41
C GLU A 432 -32.82 14.41 -10.72
N ARG A 433 -31.70 14.82 -10.13
CA ARG A 433 -30.40 14.11 -10.17
C ARG A 433 -30.36 12.95 -9.17
N PHE A 434 -30.88 13.17 -7.96
CA PHE A 434 -31.01 12.12 -6.94
C PHE A 434 -31.94 10.98 -7.40
N GLU A 435 -33.12 11.27 -7.97
CA GLU A 435 -33.99 10.25 -8.61
C GLU A 435 -33.32 9.52 -9.79
N ALA A 436 -32.19 10.00 -10.31
CA ALA A 436 -31.43 9.38 -11.40
C ALA A 436 -30.26 8.50 -10.93
N ASN A 437 -30.00 8.43 -9.62
CA ASN A 437 -28.86 7.75 -9.00
C ASN A 437 -27.49 8.17 -9.59
N GLU A 438 -27.24 9.47 -9.68
CA GLU A 438 -25.94 10.01 -10.11
C GLU A 438 -24.86 9.77 -9.05
N LEU A 439 -23.70 9.24 -9.47
CA LEU A 439 -22.60 8.77 -8.60
C LEU A 439 -23.06 7.88 -7.44
N ASP A 440 -24.05 7.03 -7.69
CA ASP A 440 -24.68 6.09 -6.74
C ASP A 440 -25.29 6.69 -5.45
N LEU A 441 -25.39 8.02 -5.33
CA LEU A 441 -25.84 8.67 -4.09
C LEU A 441 -27.23 8.21 -3.57
N HIS A 442 -28.12 7.74 -4.45
CA HIS A 442 -29.45 7.27 -4.06
C HIS A 442 -29.44 5.86 -3.48
N GLU A 443 -28.82 4.90 -4.19
CA GLU A 443 -28.76 3.51 -3.73
C GLU A 443 -27.82 3.40 -2.51
N SER A 444 -26.70 4.14 -2.48
CA SER A 444 -25.82 4.27 -1.33
C SER A 444 -26.50 4.85 -0.07
N ILE A 445 -27.38 5.85 -0.18
CA ILE A 445 -28.15 6.37 0.97
C ILE A 445 -29.22 5.37 1.43
N GLU A 446 -29.94 4.69 0.52
CA GLU A 446 -30.94 3.67 0.89
C GLU A 446 -30.28 2.48 1.61
N GLU A 447 -29.14 1.98 1.12
CA GLU A 447 -28.38 0.90 1.75
C GLU A 447 -27.81 1.32 3.12
N THR A 448 -27.27 2.53 3.23
CA THR A 448 -26.75 3.07 4.50
C THR A 448 -27.85 3.20 5.55
N SER A 449 -29.02 3.75 5.19
CA SER A 449 -30.19 3.80 6.09
C SER A 449 -31.51 4.20 5.44
N GLU A 450 -32.51 3.30 5.51
CA GLU A 450 -33.95 3.60 5.25
C GLU A 450 -34.46 4.82 6.06
N GLU A 451 -33.87 5.12 7.22
CA GLU A 451 -34.22 6.29 8.05
C GLU A 451 -33.58 7.59 7.51
N LEU A 452 -32.30 7.58 7.11
CA LEU A 452 -31.67 8.75 6.46
C LEU A 452 -32.31 9.05 5.11
N TYR A 453 -32.60 8.02 4.31
CA TYR A 453 -33.26 8.17 3.01
C TYR A 453 -34.62 8.89 3.16
N ALA A 454 -35.44 8.48 4.12
CA ALA A 454 -36.74 9.10 4.36
C ALA A 454 -36.63 10.52 4.93
N ASP A 455 -35.71 10.77 5.88
CA ASP A 455 -35.47 12.11 6.42
C ASP A 455 -34.95 13.07 5.33
N PHE A 456 -34.02 12.61 4.49
CA PHE A 456 -33.48 13.39 3.37
C PHE A 456 -34.52 13.67 2.27
N GLU A 457 -35.13 12.64 1.67
CA GLU A 457 -36.03 12.82 0.52
C GLU A 457 -37.43 13.30 0.92
N GLU A 458 -38.11 12.55 1.80
CA GLU A 458 -39.53 12.76 2.10
C GLU A 458 -39.77 13.98 3.02
N GLU A 459 -38.94 14.21 4.03
CA GLU A 459 -39.10 15.33 4.96
C GLU A 459 -38.30 16.59 4.54
N HIS A 460 -36.99 16.50 4.31
CA HIS A 460 -36.15 17.69 4.14
C HIS A 460 -36.06 18.23 2.70
N LEU A 461 -35.68 17.45 1.70
CA LEU A 461 -35.57 17.90 0.30
C LEU A 461 -36.93 18.33 -0.29
N SER A 462 -37.95 17.48 -0.14
CA SER A 462 -39.34 17.81 -0.52
C SER A 462 -39.89 19.03 0.24
N GLY A 463 -39.50 19.20 1.50
CA GLY A 463 -39.85 20.35 2.33
C GLY A 463 -39.19 21.65 1.85
N LEU A 464 -37.88 21.63 1.56
CA LEU A 464 -37.10 22.79 1.13
C LEU A 464 -37.61 23.37 -0.21
N ILE A 465 -37.93 22.50 -1.17
CA ILE A 465 -38.58 22.88 -2.43
C ILE A 465 -39.90 23.63 -2.16
N THR A 466 -40.71 23.11 -1.22
CA THR A 466 -42.00 23.71 -0.86
C THR A 466 -41.83 25.06 -0.14
N ALA A 467 -40.86 25.18 0.77
CA ALA A 467 -40.57 26.40 1.51
C ALA A 467 -40.08 27.53 0.59
N PHE A 468 -39.24 27.21 -0.40
CA PHE A 468 -38.85 28.16 -1.45
C PHE A 468 -40.05 28.63 -2.29
N GLU A 469 -40.97 27.73 -2.68
CA GLU A 469 -42.19 28.07 -3.45
C GLU A 469 -43.18 28.96 -2.70
N ASP A 470 -43.47 28.67 -1.43
CA ASP A 470 -44.44 29.43 -0.61
C ASP A 470 -43.83 30.69 0.04
N ALA A 471 -42.51 30.86 -0.01
CA ALA A 471 -41.72 31.90 0.68
C ALA A 471 -41.89 31.85 2.22
N ASP A 472 -41.56 30.69 2.79
CA ASP A 472 -41.68 30.39 4.22
C ASP A 472 -40.30 30.33 4.89
N ASP A 473 -39.83 31.48 5.40
CA ASP A 473 -38.49 31.66 5.98
C ASP A 473 -38.19 30.61 7.09
N ASP A 474 -39.13 30.42 8.04
CA ASP A 474 -39.02 29.41 9.12
C ASP A 474 -38.87 27.97 8.55
N GLY A 475 -39.42 27.72 7.36
CA GLY A 475 -39.35 26.44 6.66
C GLY A 475 -38.07 26.25 5.86
N VAL A 476 -37.52 27.31 5.26
CA VAL A 476 -36.22 27.26 4.57
C VAL A 476 -35.12 26.93 5.56
N ASP A 477 -35.06 27.62 6.70
CA ASP A 477 -34.11 27.33 7.79
C ASP A 477 -34.19 25.84 8.20
N THR A 478 -35.40 25.38 8.54
CA THR A 478 -35.64 24.00 9.05
C THR A 478 -35.26 22.92 8.03
N HIS A 479 -35.63 23.10 6.76
CA HIS A 479 -35.41 22.07 5.74
C HIS A 479 -34.00 22.12 5.14
N TYR A 480 -33.33 23.28 5.13
CA TYR A 480 -31.92 23.37 4.76
C TYR A 480 -31.00 22.76 5.84
N GLU A 481 -31.21 23.08 7.12
CA GLU A 481 -30.46 22.46 8.24
C GLU A 481 -30.56 20.93 8.21
N GLY A 482 -31.76 20.40 7.95
CA GLY A 482 -31.98 18.96 7.81
C GLY A 482 -31.35 18.34 6.56
N VAL A 483 -31.39 19.00 5.41
CA VAL A 483 -30.68 18.55 4.19
C VAL A 483 -29.16 18.43 4.44
N GLN A 484 -28.54 19.47 5.01
CA GLN A 484 -27.10 19.44 5.29
C GLN A 484 -26.74 18.36 6.32
N SER A 485 -27.58 18.19 7.36
CA SER A 485 -27.37 17.21 8.42
C SER A 485 -27.57 15.76 7.95
N ALA A 486 -28.53 15.51 7.05
CA ALA A 486 -28.80 14.17 6.54
C ALA A 486 -27.70 13.69 5.59
N LEU A 487 -27.18 14.58 4.72
CA LEU A 487 -26.06 14.27 3.83
C LEU A 487 -24.74 14.08 4.61
N LEU A 488 -24.42 14.97 5.55
CA LEU A 488 -23.27 14.77 6.44
C LEU A 488 -23.41 13.48 7.27
N SER A 489 -24.60 13.16 7.78
CA SER A 489 -24.82 11.91 8.51
C SER A 489 -24.86 10.66 7.61
N PHE A 490 -24.90 10.80 6.28
CA PHE A 490 -24.58 9.71 5.35
C PHE A 490 -23.07 9.59 5.18
N GLU A 491 -22.39 10.71 4.93
CA GLU A 491 -20.92 10.79 4.82
C GLU A 491 -20.24 10.15 6.06
N GLU A 492 -20.62 10.54 7.28
CA GLU A 492 -20.15 9.99 8.57
C GLU A 492 -20.45 8.50 8.83
N ARG A 493 -21.30 7.85 8.00
CA ARG A 493 -21.74 6.45 8.20
C ARG A 493 -21.30 5.50 7.09
N ALA A 494 -21.14 6.00 5.87
CA ALA A 494 -20.65 5.25 4.74
C ALA A 494 -19.13 5.42 4.55
N GLY A 495 -18.60 6.62 4.84
CA GLY A 495 -17.19 6.94 4.67
C GLY A 495 -16.29 6.64 5.87
N SER A 496 -14.99 6.70 5.61
CA SER A 496 -13.92 6.82 6.60
C SER A 496 -13.65 8.30 6.92
N ALA A 497 -12.88 8.59 7.97
CA ALA A 497 -12.44 9.96 8.24
C ALA A 497 -11.74 10.60 7.02
N ALA A 498 -10.97 9.82 6.24
CA ALA A 498 -10.30 10.30 5.04
C ALA A 498 -11.26 10.54 3.85
N THR A 499 -12.26 9.68 3.65
CA THR A 499 -13.23 9.92 2.55
C THR A 499 -14.20 11.06 2.87
N VAL A 500 -14.66 11.17 4.12
CA VAL A 500 -15.42 12.34 4.61
C VAL A 500 -14.60 13.63 4.45
N SER A 501 -13.30 13.60 4.75
CA SER A 501 -12.41 14.76 4.58
C SER A 501 -12.33 15.27 3.14
N GLY A 502 -12.32 14.39 2.14
CA GLY A 502 -12.38 14.79 0.73
C GLY A 502 -13.69 15.51 0.36
N ALA A 503 -14.82 15.03 0.87
CA ALA A 503 -16.12 15.66 0.66
C ALA A 503 -16.22 17.03 1.36
N GLU A 504 -15.79 17.10 2.62
CA GLU A 504 -15.80 18.32 3.44
C GLU A 504 -14.84 19.40 2.95
N GLY A 505 -13.62 19.02 2.55
CA GLY A 505 -12.64 19.93 1.95
C GLY A 505 -13.15 20.55 0.65
N ALA A 506 -13.78 19.74 -0.23
CA ALA A 506 -14.41 20.23 -1.45
C ALA A 506 -15.64 21.11 -1.17
N TYR A 507 -16.51 20.71 -0.23
CA TYR A 507 -17.69 21.48 0.21
C TYR A 507 -17.30 22.85 0.77
N MET A 508 -16.35 22.92 1.71
CA MET A 508 -15.93 24.20 2.30
C MET A 508 -15.21 25.10 1.28
N ALA A 509 -14.37 24.53 0.41
CA ALA A 509 -13.75 25.29 -0.67
C ALA A 509 -14.79 25.90 -1.63
N ALA A 510 -15.88 25.17 -1.93
CA ALA A 510 -17.03 25.70 -2.69
C ALA A 510 -17.71 26.85 -1.94
N ARG A 511 -18.08 26.67 -0.66
CA ARG A 511 -18.63 27.77 0.18
C ARG A 511 -17.71 29.00 0.23
N GLY A 512 -16.40 28.80 0.11
CA GLY A 512 -15.41 29.85 -0.06
C GLY A 512 -15.56 30.65 -1.36
N PHE A 513 -15.93 30.03 -2.49
CA PHE A 513 -16.26 30.72 -3.75
C PHE A 513 -17.65 31.34 -3.75
N ASP A 514 -18.65 30.76 -3.08
CA ASP A 514 -19.97 31.37 -2.90
C ASP A 514 -19.85 32.73 -2.20
N ALA A 515 -18.97 32.82 -1.19
CA ALA A 515 -18.63 34.07 -0.54
C ALA A 515 -18.00 35.09 -1.52
N ALA A 516 -17.13 34.67 -2.43
CA ALA A 516 -16.58 35.55 -3.46
C ALA A 516 -17.61 35.97 -4.52
N ALA A 517 -18.56 35.09 -4.87
CA ALA A 517 -19.67 35.42 -5.76
C ALA A 517 -20.59 36.48 -5.12
N LEU A 518 -20.88 36.38 -3.82
CA LEU A 518 -21.65 37.38 -3.10
C LEU A 518 -20.92 38.72 -2.93
N ASP A 519 -19.61 38.71 -2.69
CA ASP A 519 -18.76 39.92 -2.69
C ASP A 519 -18.78 40.62 -4.05
N ALA A 520 -18.66 39.85 -5.14
CA ALA A 520 -18.78 40.36 -6.51
C ALA A 520 -20.18 40.95 -6.82
N LEU A 521 -21.24 40.44 -6.19
CA LEU A 521 -22.61 40.98 -6.25
C LEU A 521 -22.83 42.18 -5.31
N GLY A 522 -21.85 42.52 -4.46
CA GLY A 522 -21.88 43.65 -3.53
C GLY A 522 -22.63 43.38 -2.23
N ASP A 523 -22.62 42.13 -1.75
CA ASP A 523 -23.04 41.75 -0.40
C ASP A 523 -21.87 41.16 0.41
N ASP A 524 -20.87 42.00 0.67
CA ASP A 524 -19.75 41.76 1.60
C ASP A 524 -20.23 41.38 3.02
N GLY A 525 -21.51 41.61 3.35
CA GLY A 525 -22.17 41.16 4.57
C GLY A 525 -22.50 39.67 4.58
N ARG A 526 -23.23 39.17 3.57
CA ARG A 526 -23.57 37.74 3.45
C ARG A 526 -22.35 36.90 3.04
N ALA A 527 -21.46 37.43 2.20
CA ALA A 527 -20.15 36.82 1.89
C ALA A 527 -19.35 36.51 3.17
N ARG A 528 -19.28 37.48 4.09
CA ARG A 528 -18.66 37.31 5.41
C ARG A 528 -19.37 36.22 6.22
N SER A 529 -20.71 36.17 6.21
CA SER A 529 -21.46 35.13 6.92
C SER A 529 -21.08 33.73 6.42
N ILE A 530 -21.13 33.45 5.11
CA ILE A 530 -20.79 32.10 4.60
C ILE A 530 -19.38 31.67 5.05
N ALA A 531 -18.40 32.57 4.96
CA ALA A 531 -17.03 32.29 5.37
C ALA A 531 -16.86 32.12 6.90
N GLN A 532 -17.77 32.67 7.72
CA GLN A 532 -17.82 32.37 9.15
C GLN A 532 -18.59 31.09 9.44
N ASP A 533 -19.72 30.85 8.76
CA ASP A 533 -20.56 29.67 8.91
C ASP A 533 -19.75 28.39 8.56
N ALA A 534 -18.89 28.45 7.53
CA ALA A 534 -17.95 27.38 7.18
C ALA A 534 -16.81 27.19 8.20
N PHE A 535 -16.29 28.28 8.78
CA PHE A 535 -15.27 28.21 9.84
C PHE A 535 -15.85 27.60 11.13
N GLU A 536 -17.06 28.03 11.52
CA GLU A 536 -17.76 27.50 12.70
C GLU A 536 -18.23 26.04 12.50
N HIS A 537 -18.31 25.55 11.25
CA HIS A 537 -18.52 24.14 10.89
C HIS A 537 -17.22 23.31 10.99
N PHE A 538 -16.09 23.83 10.50
CA PHE A 538 -14.77 23.20 10.70
C PHE A 538 -14.43 23.05 12.19
N GLU A 539 -14.57 24.12 12.98
CA GLU A 539 -14.40 24.11 14.44
C GLU A 539 -15.40 23.20 15.21
N ALA A 540 -16.40 22.66 14.52
CA ALA A 540 -17.35 21.68 15.08
C ALA A 540 -16.96 20.22 14.76
N GLY A 541 -15.83 20.00 14.08
CA GLY A 541 -15.28 18.69 13.70
C GLY A 541 -15.39 18.39 12.20
N ALA A 542 -16.39 18.95 11.50
CA ALA A 542 -16.68 18.68 10.08
C ALA A 542 -16.57 17.18 9.71
N GLY A 543 -17.37 16.32 10.37
CA GLY A 543 -17.34 14.87 10.16
C GLY A 543 -16.06 14.14 10.61
N GLY A 544 -15.16 14.84 11.32
CA GLY A 544 -13.83 14.38 11.72
C GLY A 544 -12.68 14.94 10.88
N PHE A 545 -12.97 15.74 9.85
CA PHE A 545 -11.94 16.38 9.01
C PHE A 545 -11.05 17.35 9.79
N HIS A 546 -11.58 18.04 10.82
CA HIS A 546 -10.79 18.96 11.64
C HIS A 546 -9.66 18.24 12.38
N GLU A 547 -10.01 17.20 13.13
CA GLU A 547 -9.04 16.36 13.84
C GLU A 547 -8.12 15.61 12.87
N ALA A 548 -8.63 15.14 11.73
CA ALA A 548 -7.82 14.42 10.74
C ALA A 548 -6.72 15.30 10.10
N VAL A 549 -6.98 16.58 9.83
CA VAL A 549 -5.93 17.49 9.31
C VAL A 549 -4.91 17.86 10.41
N GLU A 550 -5.35 18.03 11.66
CA GLU A 550 -4.43 18.25 12.80
C GLU A 550 -3.50 17.04 13.02
N GLU A 551 -4.01 15.81 12.85
CA GLU A 551 -3.24 14.57 12.96
C GLU A 551 -2.34 14.31 11.75
N ALA A 552 -2.74 14.72 10.53
CA ALA A 552 -1.95 14.52 9.31
C ALA A 552 -0.78 15.51 9.13
N ASP A 553 -1.00 16.83 9.27
CA ASP A 553 0.06 17.84 9.14
C ASP A 553 -0.30 19.18 9.83
N GLU A 554 0.42 19.53 10.89
CA GLU A 554 0.24 20.77 11.69
C GLU A 554 0.46 22.06 10.86
N GLU A 555 1.34 22.09 9.87
CA GLU A 555 1.58 23.26 9.00
C GLU A 555 0.46 23.41 7.96
N VAL A 556 -0.08 22.31 7.42
CA VAL A 556 -1.27 22.32 6.55
C VAL A 556 -2.53 22.71 7.33
N TYR A 557 -2.69 22.24 8.56
CA TYR A 557 -3.76 22.65 9.47
C TYR A 557 -3.73 24.18 9.74
N GLU A 558 -2.58 24.73 10.17
CA GLU A 558 -2.43 26.19 10.39
C GLU A 558 -2.69 26.98 9.10
N ALA A 559 -2.27 26.47 7.93
CA ALA A 559 -2.51 27.11 6.64
C ALA A 559 -4.00 27.14 6.25
N PHE A 560 -4.72 26.02 6.45
CA PHE A 560 -6.15 25.90 6.20
C PHE A 560 -6.96 26.89 7.05
N GLU A 561 -6.76 26.89 8.38
CA GLU A 561 -7.46 27.79 9.31
C GLU A 561 -7.20 29.26 8.93
N ALA A 562 -5.94 29.62 8.70
CA ALA A 562 -5.53 30.98 8.36
C ALA A 562 -6.09 31.45 7.01
N ALA A 563 -6.22 30.57 6.02
CA ALA A 563 -6.77 30.88 4.71
C ALA A 563 -8.31 31.06 4.74
N LEU A 564 -9.04 30.17 5.43
CA LEU A 564 -10.48 30.28 5.62
C LEU A 564 -10.84 31.57 6.39
N GLY A 565 -10.14 31.82 7.50
CA GLY A 565 -10.28 33.05 8.28
C GLY A 565 -9.92 34.33 7.50
N ALA A 566 -9.10 34.24 6.45
CA ALA A 566 -8.78 35.37 5.58
C ALA A 566 -9.94 35.78 4.66
N ILE A 567 -10.82 34.84 4.25
CA ILE A 567 -12.04 35.12 3.46
C ILE A 567 -12.98 36.01 4.28
N ALA A 568 -13.37 35.56 5.48
CA ALA A 568 -14.24 36.32 6.39
C ALA A 568 -13.63 37.67 6.81
N THR A 569 -12.31 37.77 6.86
CA THR A 569 -11.57 39.01 7.14
C THR A 569 -11.63 40.00 5.98
N ALA A 570 -11.47 39.54 4.74
CA ALA A 570 -11.53 40.38 3.54
C ALA A 570 -12.94 40.98 3.36
N ALA A 571 -13.97 40.12 3.33
CA ALA A 571 -15.38 40.51 3.27
C ALA A 571 -15.72 41.49 4.41
N GLY A 572 -15.27 41.18 5.64
CA GLY A 572 -15.45 42.04 6.81
C GLY A 572 -14.79 43.43 6.75
N ASN A 573 -13.87 43.67 5.81
CA ASN A 573 -13.22 44.96 5.56
C ASN A 573 -13.76 45.69 4.32
N GLY A 574 -14.55 45.03 3.46
CA GLY A 574 -14.83 45.49 2.10
C GLY A 574 -13.59 45.41 1.21
N GLU A 575 -12.81 44.35 1.36
CA GLU A 575 -11.67 43.98 0.52
C GLU A 575 -12.05 42.79 -0.37
N ASP A 576 -11.61 42.83 -1.63
CA ASP A 576 -11.85 41.81 -2.67
C ASP A 576 -11.64 40.38 -2.14
N VAL A 577 -12.73 39.62 -2.08
CA VAL A 577 -12.78 38.29 -1.46
C VAL A 577 -12.23 37.22 -2.40
N TYR A 578 -12.36 37.38 -3.72
CA TYR A 578 -12.03 36.33 -4.68
C TYR A 578 -10.57 35.83 -4.59
N PRO A 579 -9.53 36.69 -4.48
CA PRO A 579 -8.15 36.26 -4.24
C PRO A 579 -7.90 35.56 -2.88
N LYS A 580 -8.87 35.55 -1.97
CA LYS A 580 -8.83 34.74 -0.73
C LYS A 580 -9.41 33.36 -0.95
N SER A 581 -10.53 33.27 -1.65
CA SER A 581 -11.13 31.99 -2.05
C SER A 581 -10.17 31.20 -2.96
N THR A 582 -9.47 31.85 -3.90
CA THR A 582 -8.44 31.19 -4.71
C THR A 582 -7.24 30.68 -3.90
N ALA A 583 -6.89 31.35 -2.78
CA ALA A 583 -5.82 30.88 -1.91
C ALA A 583 -6.29 29.71 -1.04
N PHE A 584 -7.47 29.83 -0.43
CA PHE A 584 -8.09 28.77 0.37
C PHE A 584 -8.39 27.51 -0.44
N ASN A 585 -8.76 27.62 -1.72
CA ASN A 585 -8.84 26.49 -2.66
C ASN A 585 -7.53 25.69 -2.72
N GLY A 586 -6.37 26.35 -2.60
CA GLY A 586 -5.07 25.68 -2.51
C GLY A 586 -4.93 24.91 -1.21
N GLU A 587 -5.06 25.60 -0.08
CA GLU A 587 -4.85 24.99 1.24
C GLU A 587 -5.90 23.90 1.57
N ALA A 588 -7.14 24.04 1.09
CA ALA A 588 -8.20 23.06 1.24
C ALA A 588 -7.92 21.76 0.46
N LEU A 589 -7.36 21.86 -0.75
CA LEU A 589 -6.91 20.68 -1.47
C LEU A 589 -5.64 20.09 -0.84
N SER A 590 -4.71 20.91 -0.34
CA SER A 590 -3.56 20.42 0.44
C SER A 590 -4.01 19.62 1.67
N ALA A 591 -5.02 20.10 2.40
CA ALA A 591 -5.61 19.40 3.55
C ALA A 591 -6.26 18.06 3.15
N VAL A 592 -7.01 18.02 2.04
CA VAL A 592 -7.54 16.76 1.49
C VAL A 592 -6.42 15.79 1.11
N TYR A 593 -5.35 16.26 0.44
CA TYR A 593 -4.21 15.40 0.11
C TYR A 593 -3.50 14.88 1.35
N ALA A 594 -3.20 15.72 2.34
CA ALA A 594 -2.53 15.30 3.57
C ALA A 594 -3.34 14.21 4.32
N VAL A 595 -4.66 14.40 4.45
CA VAL A 595 -5.52 13.41 5.14
C VAL A 595 -5.70 12.14 4.34
N VAL A 596 -5.79 12.20 3.00
CA VAL A 596 -5.88 10.99 2.17
C VAL A 596 -4.54 10.24 2.15
N GLU A 597 -3.40 10.94 2.06
CA GLU A 597 -2.05 10.35 2.06
C GLU A 597 -1.66 9.74 3.44
N ALA A 598 -2.24 10.24 4.53
CA ALA A 598 -2.10 9.65 5.87
C ALA A 598 -3.13 8.53 6.14
N GLY A 599 -4.37 8.70 5.68
CA GLY A 599 -5.50 7.81 5.95
C GLY A 599 -5.62 6.61 5.01
N GLY A 600 -4.96 6.64 3.85
CA GLY A 600 -4.83 5.54 2.89
C GLY A 600 -3.44 5.56 2.25
N GLY A 601 -2.94 4.40 1.81
CA GLY A 601 -1.61 4.31 1.18
C GLY A 601 -0.41 4.22 2.14
N SER A 602 -0.53 4.61 3.42
CA SER A 602 0.57 4.51 4.40
C SER A 602 0.20 4.08 5.82
N GLY A 603 -0.93 4.54 6.37
CA GLY A 603 -1.29 4.33 7.78
C GLY A 603 -2.17 3.11 8.12
N GLY A 604 -2.98 2.64 7.15
CA GLY A 604 -4.20 1.85 7.41
C GLY A 604 -4.02 0.64 8.33
N ASN A 605 -3.00 -0.18 8.06
CA ASN A 605 -2.61 -1.29 8.94
C ASN A 605 -1.13 -1.20 9.39
N ALA A 606 -0.59 0.00 9.64
CA ALA A 606 0.82 0.20 10.00
C ALA A 606 1.31 -0.72 11.15
N THR A 607 0.47 -0.97 12.17
CA THR A 607 0.79 -1.92 13.25
C THR A 607 0.90 -3.38 12.77
N ALA A 608 0.08 -3.80 11.80
CA ALA A 608 0.16 -5.14 11.20
C ALA A 608 1.35 -5.25 10.25
N ALA A 609 1.63 -4.21 9.45
CA ALA A 609 2.83 -4.10 8.61
C ALA A 609 4.11 -4.22 9.47
N ALA A 610 4.19 -3.46 10.57
CA ALA A 610 5.26 -3.59 11.55
C ALA A 610 5.28 -4.98 12.22
N SER A 611 4.16 -5.67 12.36
CA SER A 611 4.15 -7.07 12.84
C SER A 611 4.73 -8.05 11.83
N VAL A 612 4.45 -7.86 10.53
CA VAL A 612 4.98 -8.69 9.44
C VAL A 612 6.49 -8.47 9.27
N LEU A 613 6.95 -7.21 9.26
CA LEU A 613 8.38 -6.89 9.14
C LEU A 613 9.18 -7.44 10.32
N ARG A 614 8.67 -7.30 11.55
CA ARG A 614 9.33 -7.86 12.75
C ARG A 614 9.35 -9.39 12.76
N SER A 615 8.27 -10.04 12.32
CA SER A 615 8.26 -11.50 12.12
C SER A 615 9.24 -11.94 11.03
N THR A 616 9.52 -11.10 10.04
CA THR A 616 10.48 -11.38 8.96
C THR A 616 11.91 -11.24 9.46
N PHE A 617 12.19 -10.23 10.29
CA PHE A 617 13.47 -10.07 11.00
C PHE A 617 13.71 -11.26 11.94
N ALA A 618 12.76 -11.55 12.83
CA ALA A 618 12.84 -12.66 13.79
C ALA A 618 13.08 -14.03 13.11
N HIS A 619 12.49 -14.25 11.94
CA HIS A 619 12.72 -15.46 11.13
C HIS A 619 14.12 -15.47 10.48
N PHE A 620 14.62 -14.32 9.99
CA PHE A 620 15.95 -14.22 9.38
C PHE A 620 17.05 -14.64 10.36
N GLU A 621 17.01 -14.14 11.60
CA GLU A 621 17.99 -14.43 12.67
C GLU A 621 18.07 -15.91 13.09
N GLU A 622 17.01 -16.70 12.85
CA GLU A 622 17.02 -18.16 13.05
C GLU A 622 17.19 -18.95 11.74
N ALA A 623 17.20 -18.27 10.58
CA ALA A 623 17.25 -18.91 9.28
C ALA A 623 18.67 -19.29 8.86
N ARG A 624 18.78 -20.46 8.21
CA ARG A 624 20.00 -20.93 7.53
C ARG A 624 20.60 -19.92 6.54
N VAL A 625 19.80 -18.97 6.04
CA VAL A 625 20.28 -17.98 5.06
C VAL A 625 21.18 -16.92 5.68
N HIS A 626 21.02 -16.61 6.98
CA HIS A 626 21.80 -15.64 7.76
C HIS A 626 23.31 -15.90 7.65
N GLU A 627 23.76 -17.05 8.19
CA GLU A 627 25.17 -17.46 8.11
C GLU A 627 25.65 -17.68 6.67
N LEU A 628 24.76 -18.04 5.73
CA LEU A 628 25.13 -18.21 4.32
C LEU A 628 25.44 -16.88 3.61
N ILE A 629 24.84 -15.76 4.03
CA ILE A 629 25.18 -14.43 3.49
C ILE A 629 26.34 -13.79 4.25
N GLU A 630 26.45 -13.95 5.58
CA GLU A 630 27.62 -13.47 6.35
C GLU A 630 28.91 -14.13 5.83
N GLU A 631 28.91 -15.45 5.57
CA GLU A 631 30.06 -16.15 4.95
C GLU A 631 30.33 -15.73 3.49
N ALA A 632 29.36 -15.14 2.78
CA ALA A 632 29.46 -14.80 1.35
C ALA A 632 29.88 -13.34 1.09
N ASP A 633 29.12 -12.37 1.61
CA ASP A 633 29.47 -10.94 1.58
C ASP A 633 28.87 -10.22 2.81
N HIS A 634 29.73 -10.04 3.82
CA HIS A 634 29.43 -9.30 5.05
C HIS A 634 28.83 -7.90 4.80
N THR A 635 29.18 -7.24 3.69
CA THR A 635 28.64 -5.92 3.33
C THR A 635 27.18 -6.00 2.86
N ALA A 636 26.85 -7.08 2.14
CA ALA A 636 25.47 -7.34 1.70
C ALA A 636 24.60 -7.77 2.89
N TYR A 637 25.17 -8.55 3.83
CA TYR A 637 24.55 -8.86 5.12
C TYR A 637 24.23 -7.59 5.93
N GLU A 638 25.24 -6.78 6.30
CA GLU A 638 25.06 -5.56 7.10
C GLU A 638 24.09 -4.57 6.43
N THR A 639 24.05 -4.51 5.09
CA THR A 639 23.11 -3.65 4.36
C THR A 639 21.68 -4.19 4.37
N PHE A 640 21.48 -5.50 4.21
CA PHE A 640 20.16 -6.13 4.27
C PHE A 640 19.53 -5.93 5.66
N GLU A 641 20.26 -6.27 6.72
CA GLU A 641 19.82 -6.15 8.11
C GLU A 641 19.41 -4.70 8.42
N ALA A 642 20.28 -3.73 8.11
CA ALA A 642 20.02 -2.32 8.38
C ALA A 642 18.84 -1.73 7.58
N GLN A 643 18.52 -2.25 6.38
CA GLN A 643 17.30 -1.81 5.68
C GLN A 643 16.03 -2.50 6.21
N LEU A 644 16.12 -3.73 6.72
CA LEU A 644 14.99 -4.38 7.39
C LEU A 644 14.69 -3.71 8.74
N GLU A 645 15.71 -3.33 9.53
CA GLU A 645 15.55 -2.46 10.69
C GLU A 645 14.86 -1.14 10.30
N ALA A 646 15.37 -0.43 9.29
CA ALA A 646 14.80 0.84 8.86
C ALA A 646 13.32 0.71 8.43
N ALA A 647 12.93 -0.39 7.79
CA ALA A 647 11.54 -0.67 7.45
C ALA A 647 10.69 -0.96 8.70
N VAL A 648 11.19 -1.75 9.66
CA VAL A 648 10.53 -2.00 10.96
C VAL A 648 10.31 -0.69 11.72
N THR A 649 11.33 0.17 11.84
CA THR A 649 11.23 1.48 12.49
C THR A 649 10.20 2.34 11.78
N THR A 650 10.27 2.44 10.46
CA THR A 650 9.35 3.28 9.65
C THR A 650 7.89 2.85 9.83
N ALA A 651 7.60 1.55 9.81
CA ALA A 651 6.25 1.02 10.05
C ALA A 651 5.79 1.14 11.51
N THR A 652 6.72 1.22 12.47
CA THR A 652 6.41 1.41 13.89
C THR A 652 6.19 2.89 14.25
N GLU A 653 6.88 3.81 13.57
CA GLU A 653 6.78 5.26 13.78
C GLU A 653 5.73 5.94 12.87
N GLY A 654 5.14 5.21 11.91
CA GLY A 654 4.08 5.73 11.03
C GLY A 654 4.59 6.54 9.83
N GLY A 655 5.78 6.22 9.31
CA GLY A 655 6.34 6.84 8.10
C GLY A 655 6.00 6.09 6.81
N ASP A 656 6.66 6.48 5.71
CA ASP A 656 6.50 5.88 4.37
C ASP A 656 7.07 4.44 4.32
N VAL A 657 6.23 3.48 4.70
CA VAL A 657 6.54 2.04 4.71
C VAL A 657 6.89 1.56 3.30
N ALA A 658 6.24 2.07 2.26
CA ALA A 658 6.46 1.63 0.88
C ALA A 658 7.88 1.99 0.40
N ALA A 659 8.33 3.24 0.60
CA ALA A 659 9.68 3.65 0.22
C ALA A 659 10.79 2.98 1.07
N ALA A 660 10.51 2.71 2.35
CA ALA A 660 11.43 1.94 3.20
C ALA A 660 11.54 0.47 2.72
N VAL A 661 10.40 -0.17 2.41
CA VAL A 661 10.34 -1.52 1.87
C VAL A 661 10.98 -1.64 0.48
N ASP A 662 10.84 -0.65 -0.40
CA ASP A 662 11.55 -0.66 -1.70
C ASP A 662 13.08 -0.61 -1.51
N THR A 663 13.56 0.16 -0.53
CA THR A 663 15.00 0.23 -0.22
C THR A 663 15.51 -1.09 0.40
N TYR A 664 14.69 -1.72 1.25
CA TYR A 664 14.90 -3.09 1.73
C TYR A 664 14.90 -4.13 0.60
N ALA A 665 14.00 -4.01 -0.38
CA ALA A 665 13.92 -4.94 -1.50
C ALA A 665 15.12 -4.82 -2.46
N ASP A 666 15.69 -3.62 -2.60
CA ASP A 666 16.95 -3.39 -3.33
C ASP A 666 18.16 -3.98 -2.58
N ALA A 667 18.23 -3.84 -1.25
CA ALA A 667 19.25 -4.51 -0.43
C ALA A 667 19.10 -6.05 -0.47
N THR A 668 17.86 -6.55 -0.49
CA THR A 668 17.56 -7.99 -0.60
C THR A 668 17.95 -8.55 -1.97
N LEU A 669 17.83 -7.78 -3.05
CA LEU A 669 18.33 -8.16 -4.37
C LEU A 669 19.87 -8.20 -4.41
N TRP A 670 20.57 -7.30 -3.72
CA TRP A 670 22.03 -7.44 -3.53
C TRP A 670 22.37 -8.72 -2.77
N ALA A 671 21.66 -9.03 -1.68
CA ALA A 671 21.83 -10.28 -0.93
C ALA A 671 21.67 -11.55 -1.80
N GLN A 672 20.67 -11.58 -2.69
CA GLN A 672 20.48 -12.68 -3.65
C GLN A 672 21.70 -12.89 -4.57
N PHE A 673 22.28 -11.80 -5.10
CA PHE A 673 23.46 -11.85 -5.97
C PHE A 673 24.75 -12.16 -5.20
N ALA A 674 24.88 -11.72 -3.96
CA ALA A 674 26.03 -12.01 -3.09
C ALA A 674 26.17 -13.51 -2.83
N LEU A 675 25.07 -14.18 -2.49
CA LEU A 675 25.03 -15.63 -2.26
C LEU A 675 25.54 -16.46 -3.45
N VAL A 676 25.46 -15.96 -4.69
CA VAL A 676 25.89 -16.67 -5.91
C VAL A 676 27.21 -16.17 -6.52
N ASP A 677 28.05 -15.45 -5.74
CA ASP A 677 29.34 -14.86 -6.20
C ASP A 677 29.13 -13.89 -7.40
N GLY A 678 27.99 -13.19 -7.41
CA GLY A 678 27.46 -12.44 -8.56
C GLY A 678 27.49 -10.92 -8.44
N VAL A 679 28.04 -10.34 -7.36
CA VAL A 679 27.95 -8.90 -7.05
C VAL A 679 28.51 -7.97 -8.16
N GLU A 680 29.47 -8.43 -8.96
CA GLU A 680 29.99 -7.65 -10.10
C GLU A 680 28.97 -7.47 -11.24
N GLU A 681 27.88 -8.25 -11.27
CA GLU A 681 26.89 -8.34 -12.35
C GLU A 681 25.49 -7.82 -11.96
N LEU A 682 25.38 -7.06 -10.85
CA LEU A 682 24.12 -6.48 -10.35
C LEU A 682 23.39 -5.60 -11.40
N PRO A 683 22.04 -5.59 -11.41
CA PRO A 683 21.22 -4.67 -12.21
C PRO A 683 21.62 -3.20 -12.02
N ILE A 684 21.65 -2.45 -13.12
CA ILE A 684 22.29 -1.13 -13.18
C ILE A 684 21.41 -0.02 -12.55
N SER A 685 20.15 -0.32 -12.26
CA SER A 685 19.16 0.58 -11.65
C SER A 685 19.20 0.64 -10.12
N LEU A 686 19.80 -0.34 -9.44
CA LEU A 686 19.82 -0.49 -7.97
C LEU A 686 20.29 0.78 -7.24
N ARG A 687 19.51 1.26 -6.26
CA ARG A 687 19.81 2.47 -5.47
C ARG A 687 20.45 2.18 -4.12
N LEU A 688 21.54 1.42 -4.12
CA LEU A 688 22.25 1.07 -2.88
C LEU A 688 22.73 2.32 -2.11
N PRO A 689 22.28 2.53 -0.84
CA PRO A 689 22.83 3.55 0.03
C PRO A 689 24.36 3.39 0.21
N GLY A 690 25.09 4.50 0.26
CA GLY A 690 26.55 4.48 0.50
C GLY A 690 27.45 4.17 -0.71
N ALA A 691 26.93 3.64 -1.82
CA ALA A 691 27.71 3.16 -2.98
C ALA A 691 28.40 4.26 -3.84
N GLY A 692 28.74 5.44 -3.30
CA GLY A 692 28.95 6.64 -4.13
C GLY A 692 29.81 7.82 -3.64
N ASP A 693 31.00 7.62 -3.04
CA ASP A 693 32.21 8.37 -3.49
C ASP A 693 33.50 7.63 -3.11
N GLY A 694 34.55 7.77 -3.92
CA GLY A 694 35.81 7.08 -3.74
C GLY A 694 36.82 7.87 -2.88
N SER A 695 37.34 7.23 -1.83
CA SER A 695 38.45 7.65 -0.92
C SER A 695 38.04 8.11 0.49
N GLY A 696 37.60 7.18 1.33
CA GLY A 696 37.62 7.32 2.79
C GLY A 696 38.44 6.20 3.42
N ASP A 697 39.57 6.51 4.06
CA ASP A 697 40.30 5.55 4.90
C ASP A 697 39.53 5.39 6.23
N GLY A 698 38.59 4.44 6.27
CA GLY A 698 37.75 4.12 7.42
C GLY A 698 37.73 2.62 7.68
N GLU A 699 38.79 2.10 8.32
CA GLU A 699 38.86 0.71 8.79
C GLU A 699 37.92 0.54 10.00
N GLY A 700 36.62 0.39 9.73
CA GLY A 700 35.64 -0.19 10.66
C GLY A 700 35.87 -1.70 10.68
N ASP A 701 36.66 -2.16 11.65
CA ASP A 701 37.04 -3.57 11.82
C ASP A 701 35.86 -4.30 12.51
N SER A 702 34.80 -4.59 11.73
CA SER A 702 33.64 -5.41 12.15
C SER A 702 34.10 -6.85 12.34
N GLY A 703 34.78 -7.11 13.46
CA GLY A 703 35.25 -8.42 13.85
C GLY A 703 34.17 -9.14 14.63
N GLY A 704 33.70 -10.28 14.12
CA GLY A 704 32.61 -11.07 14.70
C GLY A 704 32.91 -11.67 16.08
N GLU A 705 32.49 -12.92 16.32
CA GLU A 705 32.53 -13.57 17.65
C GLU A 705 33.93 -13.67 18.32
N SER A 706 35.02 -13.22 17.68
CA SER A 706 36.33 -13.02 18.32
C SER A 706 36.51 -11.68 19.05
N ASP A 707 35.97 -10.55 18.56
CA ASP A 707 36.47 -9.22 18.97
C ASP A 707 35.52 -8.41 19.87
N LEU A 708 34.21 -8.66 19.84
CA LEU A 708 33.21 -8.16 20.81
C LEU A 708 33.63 -8.27 22.31
N SER A 709 33.38 -7.18 23.01
CA SER A 709 33.79 -6.80 24.37
C SER A 709 32.87 -7.21 25.52
N GLY A 710 33.12 -8.30 26.24
CA GLY A 710 32.36 -8.62 27.47
C GLY A 710 32.57 -7.59 28.59
N GLY A 711 31.48 -7.10 29.17
CA GLY A 711 31.48 -6.09 30.25
C GLY A 711 32.06 -6.58 31.60
N PRO A 712 32.34 -5.66 32.56
CA PRO A 712 32.79 -6.01 33.91
C PRO A 712 31.71 -6.71 34.76
N ASN A 713 30.48 -6.76 34.24
CA ASN A 713 29.29 -7.40 34.78
C ASN A 713 28.81 -8.60 33.93
N VAL A 714 29.57 -8.98 32.89
CA VAL A 714 29.37 -10.20 32.10
C VAL A 714 30.31 -11.28 32.65
N VAL A 715 29.81 -12.52 32.80
CA VAL A 715 30.51 -13.63 33.43
C VAL A 715 30.39 -14.93 32.64
N GLU A 716 31.31 -15.86 32.89
CA GLU A 716 31.32 -17.20 32.28
C GLU A 716 30.31 -18.13 32.98
N GLY A 717 29.21 -18.43 32.28
CA GLY A 717 28.11 -19.26 32.76
C GLY A 717 27.20 -18.60 33.81
N VAL A 718 26.05 -19.24 34.06
CA VAL A 718 25.08 -18.81 35.08
C VAL A 718 25.66 -19.00 36.49
N PRO A 719 25.66 -17.98 37.37
CA PRO A 719 26.12 -18.11 38.75
C PRO A 719 25.30 -19.10 39.60
N GLU A 720 25.93 -19.78 40.57
CA GLU A 720 25.21 -20.63 41.56
C GLU A 720 24.36 -19.80 42.56
N ASP A 721 24.55 -18.47 42.58
CA ASP A 721 23.90 -17.50 43.47
C ASP A 721 23.04 -16.45 42.73
N ALA A 722 22.65 -16.71 41.48
CA ALA A 722 21.51 -16.06 40.85
C ALA A 722 20.19 -16.67 41.38
N ASP A 723 19.21 -15.83 41.71
CA ASP A 723 17.89 -16.26 42.19
C ASP A 723 16.95 -16.61 41.02
N TYR A 724 17.14 -15.91 39.89
CA TYR A 724 16.38 -16.08 38.65
C TYR A 724 17.30 -16.11 37.43
N VAL A 725 16.81 -16.69 36.34
CA VAL A 725 17.49 -16.70 35.03
C VAL A 725 16.48 -16.24 33.98
N VAL A 726 16.91 -15.34 33.10
CA VAL A 726 16.27 -15.08 31.80
C VAL A 726 17.17 -15.71 30.75
N ASP A 727 16.65 -16.65 29.99
CA ASP A 727 17.35 -17.30 28.90
C ASP A 727 17.23 -16.41 27.65
N MET A 728 18.35 -16.15 26.98
CA MET A 728 18.38 -15.35 25.74
C MET A 728 18.42 -16.32 24.56
N ALA A 729 17.27 -16.49 23.90
CA ALA A 729 17.12 -17.21 22.63
C ALA A 729 17.73 -16.37 21.47
N ALA A 730 17.48 -16.71 20.20
CA ALA A 730 18.10 -15.97 19.10
C ALA A 730 17.59 -14.52 19.03
N VAL A 731 16.29 -14.30 19.23
CA VAL A 731 15.65 -12.96 19.20
C VAL A 731 14.67 -12.72 20.35
N ALA A 732 14.75 -13.49 21.44
CA ALA A 732 13.77 -13.42 22.53
C ALA A 732 14.38 -13.60 23.92
N PHE A 733 13.80 -12.90 24.89
CA PHE A 733 14.05 -13.12 26.32
C PHE A 733 13.02 -14.11 26.89
N GLU A 734 13.47 -15.20 27.51
CA GLU A 734 12.61 -16.22 28.12
C GLU A 734 12.78 -16.27 29.66
N PRO A 735 11.78 -15.88 30.47
CA PRO A 735 10.53 -15.21 30.08
C PRO A 735 10.73 -13.71 29.81
N GLU A 736 9.88 -13.18 28.94
CA GLU A 736 9.79 -11.75 28.57
C GLU A 736 9.43 -10.87 29.78
N GLU A 737 8.35 -11.24 30.50
CA GLU A 737 7.96 -10.65 31.79
C GLU A 737 8.47 -11.51 32.96
N LEU A 738 9.21 -10.90 33.89
CA LEU A 738 9.73 -11.58 35.08
C LEU A 738 9.43 -10.80 36.37
N THR A 739 8.59 -11.35 37.25
CA THR A 739 8.38 -10.81 38.61
C THR A 739 9.42 -11.32 39.62
N VAL A 740 10.11 -10.40 40.30
CA VAL A 740 11.14 -10.67 41.33
C VAL A 740 10.91 -9.83 42.59
N SER A 741 11.58 -10.17 43.71
CA SER A 741 11.56 -9.34 44.93
C SER A 741 12.69 -8.31 44.91
N ALA A 742 12.49 -7.16 45.56
CA ALA A 742 13.56 -6.20 45.80
C ALA A 742 14.73 -6.83 46.60
N GLY A 743 15.90 -6.93 45.95
CA GLY A 743 17.12 -7.56 46.44
C GLY A 743 17.49 -8.89 45.76
N ASP A 744 16.63 -9.43 44.90
CA ASP A 744 16.89 -10.67 44.15
C ASP A 744 17.81 -10.41 42.93
N THR A 745 18.55 -11.44 42.50
CA THR A 745 19.52 -11.35 41.40
C THR A 745 19.09 -12.16 40.18
N VAL A 746 19.02 -11.50 39.03
CA VAL A 746 18.71 -12.08 37.71
C VAL A 746 20.01 -12.29 36.92
N ALA A 747 20.13 -13.44 36.26
CA ALA A 747 21.16 -13.71 35.26
C ALA A 747 20.52 -13.82 33.87
N PHE A 748 20.93 -12.95 32.95
CA PHE A 748 20.55 -12.98 31.53
C PHE A 748 21.57 -13.84 30.79
N ALA A 749 21.16 -15.00 30.27
CA ALA A 749 22.06 -16.08 29.92
C ALA A 749 21.90 -16.53 28.46
N HIS A 750 22.99 -16.46 27.68
CA HIS A 750 22.99 -16.84 26.26
C HIS A 750 22.56 -18.31 26.05
N ARG A 751 21.67 -18.56 25.08
CA ARG A 751 21.24 -19.89 24.65
C ARG A 751 21.37 -20.13 23.14
N ALA A 752 20.97 -19.15 22.32
CA ALA A 752 20.91 -19.25 20.86
C ALA A 752 21.15 -17.87 20.20
N GLY A 753 21.29 -17.88 18.87
CA GLY A 753 21.62 -16.72 18.05
C GLY A 753 22.99 -16.12 18.33
N GLU A 754 23.17 -14.92 17.80
CA GLU A 754 24.36 -14.08 17.90
C GLU A 754 24.71 -13.63 19.34
N ALA A 755 25.73 -12.79 19.48
CA ALA A 755 26.07 -12.22 20.78
C ALA A 755 25.00 -11.21 21.22
N HIS A 756 24.48 -11.36 22.43
CA HIS A 756 23.44 -10.48 22.96
C HIS A 756 24.02 -9.31 23.75
N ASN A 757 23.22 -8.26 23.96
CA ASN A 757 23.41 -7.34 25.07
C ASN A 757 22.11 -7.21 25.87
N VAL A 758 22.14 -6.47 26.97
CA VAL A 758 20.93 -6.16 27.75
C VAL A 758 21.02 -4.71 28.17
N VAL A 759 20.12 -3.87 27.68
CA VAL A 759 20.16 -2.42 27.84
C VAL A 759 18.82 -1.96 28.41
N ALA A 760 18.83 -1.30 29.57
CA ALA A 760 17.61 -0.72 30.12
C ALA A 760 17.21 0.52 29.33
N TYR A 761 15.91 0.70 29.14
CA TYR A 761 15.37 1.97 28.64
C TYR A 761 15.56 3.06 29.70
N GLY A 762 16.12 4.20 29.31
CA GLY A 762 16.49 5.27 30.24
C GLY A 762 15.30 5.92 30.96
N ASP A 763 14.15 5.97 30.30
CA ASP A 763 12.91 6.57 30.81
C ASP A 763 11.87 5.54 31.29
N ASP A 764 12.07 4.23 31.04
CA ASP A 764 11.19 3.13 31.50
C ASP A 764 11.83 2.27 32.62
N ILE A 765 12.50 2.95 33.54
CA ILE A 765 12.96 2.39 34.82
C ILE A 765 12.52 3.29 35.99
N PRO A 766 12.40 2.78 37.23
CA PRO A 766 11.89 3.57 38.34
C PRO A 766 12.81 4.76 38.64
N SER A 767 12.23 5.94 38.88
CA SER A 767 12.97 7.21 39.04
C SER A 767 13.99 7.29 40.19
N ASP A 768 14.04 6.27 41.06
CA ASP A 768 15.05 6.09 42.12
C ASP A 768 15.97 4.86 41.93
N ALA A 769 15.88 4.19 40.78
CA ALA A 769 16.83 3.18 40.33
C ALA A 769 18.17 3.78 39.85
N GLU A 770 19.21 2.96 39.84
CA GLU A 770 20.49 3.26 39.18
C GLU A 770 20.47 2.62 37.78
N TYR A 771 20.83 3.39 36.75
CA TYR A 771 20.83 2.94 35.35
C TYR A 771 21.62 1.63 35.17
N TRP A 772 21.26 0.83 34.16
CA TRP A 772 21.85 -0.49 33.98
C TRP A 772 21.89 -1.01 32.55
N SER A 773 23.00 -1.69 32.24
CA SER A 773 23.19 -2.46 31.02
C SER A 773 24.26 -3.53 31.22
N SER A 774 24.33 -4.54 30.35
CA SER A 774 25.58 -5.25 30.09
C SER A 774 26.64 -4.26 29.55
N GLY A 775 27.92 -4.54 29.77
CA GLY A 775 28.98 -3.52 29.58
C GLY A 775 29.13 -2.55 30.77
N GLY A 776 28.06 -2.28 31.50
CA GLY A 776 28.08 -1.46 32.71
C GLY A 776 28.25 0.03 32.40
N PHE A 777 27.53 0.51 31.38
CA PHE A 777 27.54 1.91 30.96
C PHE A 777 26.68 2.79 31.88
N ASP A 778 26.97 4.10 31.92
CA ASP A 778 26.30 5.07 32.81
C ASP A 778 24.93 5.56 32.27
N SER A 779 24.56 5.23 31.03
CA SER A 779 23.32 5.68 30.35
C SER A 779 23.03 4.90 29.06
N GLU A 780 21.77 4.83 28.64
CA GLU A 780 21.31 4.08 27.44
C GLU A 780 22.08 4.45 26.16
N SER A 781 22.21 5.74 25.84
CA SER A 781 22.95 6.18 24.63
C SER A 781 24.41 5.72 24.62
N ALA A 782 25.02 5.54 25.79
CA ALA A 782 26.39 5.04 25.93
C ALA A 782 26.45 3.50 25.89
N ALA A 783 25.33 2.80 26.09
CA ALA A 783 25.23 1.35 25.88
C ALA A 783 24.97 1.02 24.40
N ARG A 784 24.17 1.85 23.70
CA ARG A 784 24.01 1.78 22.24
C ARG A 784 25.32 2.12 21.50
N GLU A 785 25.96 3.26 21.82
CA GLU A 785 27.33 3.59 21.34
C GLU A 785 28.35 2.51 21.76
N GLY A 786 28.15 1.88 22.92
CA GLY A 786 28.94 0.73 23.37
C GLY A 786 28.86 -0.45 22.42
N TRP A 787 27.63 -0.84 22.01
CA TRP A 787 27.39 -1.93 21.07
C TRP A 787 28.05 -1.67 19.70
N GLU A 788 27.90 -0.46 19.14
CA GLU A 788 28.55 -0.04 17.88
C GLU A 788 30.09 -0.17 17.92
N ASN A 789 30.70 -0.03 19.11
CA ASN A 789 32.14 -0.19 19.32
C ASN A 789 32.54 -1.62 19.71
N GLY A 790 31.61 -2.58 19.62
CA GLY A 790 31.80 -3.95 20.07
C GLY A 790 32.06 -4.04 21.57
N GLU A 791 31.33 -3.32 22.42
CA GLU A 791 31.40 -3.42 23.88
C GLU A 791 30.00 -3.71 24.51
N GLY A 792 29.99 -4.47 25.60
CA GLY A 792 28.77 -4.85 26.33
C GLY A 792 28.18 -6.23 25.98
N ALA A 793 28.79 -6.95 25.04
CA ALA A 793 28.32 -8.24 24.53
C ALA A 793 28.30 -9.37 25.58
N VAL A 794 27.39 -10.32 25.38
CA VAL A 794 27.16 -11.55 26.15
C VAL A 794 27.09 -12.71 25.16
N ARG A 795 28.21 -13.43 25.00
CA ARG A 795 28.39 -14.48 24.00
C ARG A 795 27.89 -15.86 24.42
N SER A 796 27.99 -16.83 23.50
CA SER A 796 27.76 -18.25 23.76
C SER A 796 28.46 -18.73 25.04
N GLY A 797 27.66 -19.23 25.99
CA GLY A 797 28.12 -19.72 27.30
C GLY A 797 28.36 -18.66 28.36
N GLN A 798 28.10 -17.37 28.08
CA GLN A 798 28.21 -16.27 29.05
C GLN A 798 26.86 -15.86 29.65
N SER A 799 26.89 -14.97 30.64
CA SER A 799 25.70 -14.36 31.21
C SER A 799 25.98 -12.94 31.75
N TYR A 800 25.05 -12.00 31.56
CA TYR A 800 25.03 -10.73 32.29
C TYR A 800 24.27 -10.91 33.62
N VAL A 801 24.69 -10.23 34.69
CA VAL A 801 24.13 -10.42 36.03
C VAL A 801 23.76 -9.10 36.68
N ARG A 802 22.52 -8.97 37.17
CA ARG A 802 21.98 -7.76 37.80
C ARG A 802 21.15 -8.09 39.04
N THR A 803 21.42 -7.39 40.14
CA THR A 803 20.56 -7.37 41.33
C THR A 803 19.61 -6.17 41.23
N PHE A 804 18.32 -6.37 41.51
CA PHE A 804 17.29 -5.34 41.40
C PHE A 804 16.84 -4.84 42.79
N GLU A 805 17.14 -3.59 43.13
CA GLU A 805 16.89 -3.02 44.48
C GLU A 805 15.75 -1.97 44.52
N ALA A 806 15.35 -1.42 43.36
CA ALA A 806 14.26 -0.44 43.26
C ALA A 806 12.97 -1.12 42.78
N THR A 807 11.86 -0.86 43.47
CA THR A 807 10.54 -1.46 43.19
C THR A 807 9.82 -0.74 42.05
N GLY A 808 9.27 -1.49 41.10
CA GLY A 808 8.58 -0.99 39.90
C GLY A 808 8.82 -1.90 38.70
N GLU A 809 8.29 -1.50 37.53
CA GLU A 809 8.66 -2.07 36.24
C GLU A 809 10.04 -1.53 35.80
N HIS A 810 10.85 -2.37 35.15
CA HIS A 810 12.10 -2.02 34.49
C HIS A 810 12.10 -2.62 33.08
N GLY A 811 11.83 -1.81 32.06
CA GLY A 811 11.90 -2.21 30.65
C GLY A 811 13.35 -2.28 30.14
N TYR A 812 13.62 -3.23 29.25
CA TYR A 812 14.93 -3.43 28.63
C TYR A 812 14.84 -4.08 27.25
N CYS A 813 15.89 -3.91 26.44
CA CYS A 813 16.07 -4.53 25.13
C CYS A 813 17.40 -5.28 25.00
N CYS A 814 17.54 -6.06 23.94
CA CYS A 814 18.83 -6.39 23.33
C CYS A 814 18.97 -5.52 22.07
N VAL A 815 19.93 -4.59 22.03
CA VAL A 815 20.01 -3.56 20.97
C VAL A 815 20.00 -4.10 19.53
N PRO A 816 20.82 -5.10 19.12
CA PRO A 816 20.79 -5.60 17.73
C PRO A 816 19.42 -6.18 17.36
N HIS A 817 18.82 -6.97 18.25
CA HIS A 817 17.56 -7.67 17.99
C HIS A 817 16.33 -6.89 18.48
N GLU A 818 16.48 -5.60 18.82
CA GLU A 818 15.37 -4.75 19.30
C GLU A 818 14.32 -4.56 18.21
N ALA A 819 14.77 -4.42 16.96
CA ALA A 819 13.93 -4.43 15.77
C ALA A 819 13.15 -5.75 15.65
N ALA A 820 13.77 -6.91 15.87
CA ALA A 820 13.07 -8.21 15.90
C ALA A 820 12.03 -8.34 17.04
N GLY A 821 12.01 -7.41 17.99
CA GLY A 821 11.14 -7.44 19.16
C GLY A 821 11.78 -8.04 20.41
N MET A 822 13.12 -8.12 20.48
CA MET A 822 13.84 -8.64 21.64
C MET A 822 13.84 -7.64 22.80
N VAL A 823 12.68 -7.48 23.43
CA VAL A 823 12.43 -6.65 24.61
C VAL A 823 11.94 -7.49 25.79
N GLY A 824 11.95 -6.91 26.99
CA GLY A 824 11.42 -7.58 28.18
C GLY A 824 11.23 -6.62 29.36
N THR A 825 10.58 -7.11 30.42
CA THR A 825 10.28 -6.32 31.62
C THR A 825 10.56 -7.10 32.90
N VAL A 826 11.38 -6.53 33.80
CA VAL A 826 11.53 -7.04 35.18
C VAL A 826 10.62 -6.23 36.11
N ILE A 827 9.66 -6.91 36.75
CA ILE A 827 8.74 -6.30 37.73
C ILE A 827 9.25 -6.60 39.14
N VAL A 828 9.49 -5.57 39.95
CA VAL A 828 10.16 -5.69 41.27
C VAL A 828 9.21 -5.30 42.43
N GLU A 829 8.88 -6.25 43.31
CA GLU A 829 7.99 -6.09 44.50
C GLU A 829 8.71 -5.89 45.86
#